data_AF-A0A2E3NY81-F1
#
_entry.id   AF-A0A2E3NY81-F1
#
_cell.length_a   1.000
_cell.length_b   1.000
_cell.length_c   1.000
_cell.angle_alpha   90.00
_cell.angle_beta   90.00
_cell.angle_gamma   90.00
#
_symmetry.space_group_name_H-M   'P 1'
#
loop_
_entity.id
_entity.type
_entity.pdbx_description
1 polymer ?
#
loop_
_entity_poly.entity_id
_entity_poly.type
_entity_poly.pdbx_seq_one_letter_code
_entity_poly.pdbx_strand_id
1 'polypeptide(L)'
;MLTLVAFAGMASPSDATAQQTQAAFSGGHAICGGLDLRTGKVLDPCGFEKAKYTGKAVGKCPQGSFFDIGTWACFTCPRGYNRTGFAVDTPQACSKQVRAEYKYAKRLGSHKSCPSGSIKDPRNGGECWKCPSGFGRTLSAVDAWDACGKFGASARRAEFIDRVCPEGTITDLNGSCYSCPEGFRRTAAAVTANNACFRNEDLKPAEKTAALTCKAGEHFDVIDGGTCWECPENSVRSVFGVKSNNACEFTNIRWEAAKRTPNGLFKLPGGHEIAAEVINERTRIDEIIEEAIKAEKVSRTEAAKFRDEAWEHIRTGPESSPILMAAVYKRVFDLIKNGPRTKPERDLLNYLAVYIQQSRQLAASEMNNIWQSWTRGQQARTSALATNSMHNAYDVGIAPPDLKGLIANVMHLAPGAAMATAFFGAWAAESVSPTFAQLTARVATTIKPFKWARQIAGAQKDALRAGAAISHGAAAANAGAGVVGAFAWPLAVMTASSVLFSIATDNALAQNQQIAIVNDALETAQKPVNLSRLILTPEGRMEVMSNWALMTQEYYKPNARTWAALMPTPSSTGNTATINVNGTNVVVDVPTVPSVTLEGDRVVVGKASGSAPSWEKVAGAAHDVAVGSDGTVYAIGVKKTSGGYQMFKRAKTDSKWTRIIGGALRIAVAGTEAWVVNDKGGIYVQSGTRWRRVSGPAAQDIGASAKGVWIIGADDKIYQRVGNDWKLVAGKAQRIDVDQDGRPWVVNNKGHIFVHDNNLKWQRLPGAAKDVAVDARGAAYVVGTSGGVFVFNGTKRDWDRISDDKDSVAIGVGGGQVWRISKTNETYQFR
;
A
#
# COMPACT_ATOMS: atom_id res chain seq x y z
N MET A 1 13.07 25.04 -4.09
CA MET A 1 14.28 24.60 -3.36
C MET A 1 13.83 23.76 -2.18
N LEU A 2 14.32 22.53 -2.11
CA LEU A 2 14.05 21.56 -1.05
C LEU A 2 14.68 22.03 0.27
N THR A 3 13.96 21.93 1.38
CA THR A 3 14.56 21.86 2.71
C THR A 3 14.49 20.42 3.19
N LEU A 4 15.57 19.66 2.94
CA LEU A 4 15.90 18.50 3.75
C LEU A 4 16.15 19.01 5.18
N VAL A 5 15.33 18.60 6.14
CA VAL A 5 15.70 18.71 7.55
C VAL A 5 16.69 17.57 7.82
N ALA A 6 17.95 17.93 7.98
CA ALA A 6 19.03 17.04 8.34
C ALA A 6 18.82 16.50 9.76
N PHE A 7 18.80 15.17 9.90
CA PHE A 7 18.97 14.49 11.17
C PHE A 7 20.39 14.77 11.68
N ALA A 8 20.52 15.55 12.76
CA ALA A 8 21.76 15.70 13.50
C ALA A 8 21.52 15.25 14.96
N GLY A 9 21.50 13.94 15.15
CA GLY A 9 21.70 13.26 16.43
C GLY A 9 22.72 12.17 16.18
N MET A 10 23.84 12.17 16.92
CA MET A 10 25.02 11.35 16.69
C MET A 10 24.70 9.86 16.60
N ALA A 11 24.59 9.34 15.38
CA ALA A 11 24.68 7.92 15.06
C ALA A 11 25.57 7.81 13.81
N SER A 12 26.51 6.87 13.82
CA SER A 12 27.48 6.69 12.74
C SER A 12 26.73 6.34 11.44
N PRO A 13 27.24 6.71 10.25
CA PRO A 13 26.57 6.39 8.97
C PRO A 13 26.34 4.88 8.75
N SER A 14 27.04 4.02 9.48
CA SER A 14 26.81 2.57 9.55
C SER A 14 25.49 2.15 10.21
N ASP A 15 24.99 2.93 11.19
CA ASP A 15 23.76 2.62 11.94
C ASP A 15 22.49 3.05 11.19
N ALA A 16 22.57 4.07 10.33
CA ALA A 16 21.46 4.53 9.50
C ALA A 16 21.04 3.49 8.44
N THR A 17 22.00 2.75 7.88
CA THR A 17 21.74 1.62 6.98
C THR A 17 21.15 0.38 7.68
N ALA A 18 21.33 0.25 9.00
CA ALA A 18 20.85 -0.88 9.79
C ALA A 18 19.37 -0.75 10.22
N GLN A 19 18.77 0.44 10.08
CA GLN A 19 17.38 0.72 10.47
C GLN A 19 16.37 0.74 9.31
N GLN A 20 16.81 0.65 8.06
CA GLN A 20 15.92 0.66 6.91
C GLN A 20 15.33 -0.73 6.67
N THR A 21 14.13 -1.01 7.20
CA THR A 21 13.47 -2.33 7.09
C THR A 21 12.66 -2.47 5.80
N GLN A 22 12.47 -1.38 5.06
CA GLN A 22 11.77 -1.30 3.78
C GLN A 22 12.67 -0.57 2.76
N ALA A 23 12.95 -1.17 1.59
CA ALA A 23 13.77 -0.53 0.56
C ALA A 23 13.08 0.75 0.04
N ALA A 24 13.90 1.74 -0.37
CA ALA A 24 13.51 3.10 -0.75
C ALA A 24 12.12 3.19 -1.41
N PHE A 25 11.20 3.89 -0.75
CA PHE A 25 9.86 4.15 -1.27
C PHE A 25 9.97 4.92 -2.59
N SER A 26 9.38 4.39 -3.67
CA SER A 26 9.00 5.27 -4.78
C SER A 26 7.90 6.18 -4.24
N GLY A 27 8.13 7.49 -4.15
CA GLY A 27 7.09 8.41 -3.66
C GLY A 27 5.81 8.26 -4.48
N GLY A 28 4.67 8.11 -3.80
CA GLY A 28 3.36 8.06 -4.44
C GLY A 28 3.13 9.29 -5.34
N HIS A 29 2.24 9.16 -6.31
CA HIS A 29 1.90 10.29 -7.18
C HIS A 29 0.48 10.25 -7.68
N ALA A 30 -0.03 11.43 -8.00
CA ALA A 30 -1.31 11.59 -8.65
C ALA A 30 -1.22 11.12 -10.11
N ILE A 31 -2.22 10.34 -10.54
CA ILE A 31 -2.40 9.91 -11.94
C ILE A 31 -3.25 10.95 -12.68
N CYS A 32 -4.30 11.46 -12.02
CA CYS A 32 -5.24 12.45 -12.55
C CYS A 32 -5.98 13.14 -11.40
N GLY A 33 -6.68 14.25 -11.68
CA GLY A 33 -7.56 14.92 -10.72
C GLY A 33 -6.86 15.77 -9.65
N GLY A 34 -5.52 15.77 -9.59
CA GLY A 34 -4.73 16.57 -8.66
C GLY A 34 -3.53 17.28 -9.30
N LEU A 35 -2.65 17.84 -8.48
CA LEU A 35 -1.37 18.41 -8.87
C LEU A 35 -0.28 17.34 -8.79
N ASP A 36 0.55 17.19 -9.82
CA ASP A 36 1.80 16.46 -9.67
C ASP A 36 2.75 17.28 -8.78
N LEU A 37 2.95 16.82 -7.54
CA LEU A 37 3.78 17.50 -6.55
C LEU A 37 5.26 17.60 -6.94
N ARG A 38 5.74 16.77 -7.88
CA ARG A 38 7.14 16.79 -8.33
C ARG A 38 7.37 17.87 -9.38
N THR A 39 6.43 18.00 -10.31
CA THR A 39 6.54 18.92 -11.45
C THR A 39 5.80 20.23 -11.22
N GLY A 40 4.88 20.29 -10.24
CA GLY A 40 3.98 21.42 -10.03
C GLY A 40 2.92 21.57 -11.13
N LYS A 41 2.77 20.57 -12.02
CA LYS A 41 1.81 20.60 -13.12
C LYS A 41 0.44 20.10 -12.66
N VAL A 42 -0.62 20.82 -13.02
CA VAL A 42 -2.00 20.35 -12.83
C VAL A 42 -2.25 19.20 -13.81
N LEU A 43 -2.68 18.06 -13.29
CA LEU A 43 -3.01 16.89 -14.11
C LEU A 43 -4.45 16.98 -14.61
N ASP A 44 -4.71 16.31 -15.74
CA ASP A 44 -6.04 16.25 -16.33
C ASP A 44 -7.06 15.64 -15.36
N PRO A 45 -8.35 16.02 -15.45
CA PRO A 45 -9.41 15.39 -14.68
C PRO A 45 -9.47 13.87 -14.91
N CYS A 46 -9.94 13.12 -13.92
CA CYS A 46 -10.03 11.66 -14.02
C CYS A 46 -11.17 11.16 -14.93
N GLY A 47 -11.92 12.09 -15.54
CA GLY A 47 -12.99 11.83 -16.49
C GLY A 47 -13.90 13.05 -16.60
N PHE A 48 -14.80 12.99 -17.58
CA PHE A 48 -15.86 13.96 -17.75
C PHE A 48 -17.21 13.29 -17.87
N GLU A 49 -18.27 14.03 -17.55
CA GLU A 49 -19.66 13.59 -17.69
C GLU A 49 -20.57 14.74 -18.16
N LYS A 50 -21.78 14.41 -18.61
CA LYS A 50 -22.81 15.40 -18.98
C LYS A 50 -23.36 16.09 -17.73
N ALA A 51 -23.63 17.39 -17.83
CA ALA A 51 -24.45 18.09 -16.86
C ALA A 51 -25.94 17.74 -17.09
N LYS A 52 -26.71 17.59 -16.02
CA LYS A 52 -28.13 17.33 -16.08
C LYS A 52 -28.89 18.64 -16.04
N TYR A 53 -29.72 18.90 -17.05
CA TYR A 53 -30.64 20.05 -17.03
C TYR A 53 -31.67 19.88 -15.91
N THR A 54 -31.81 20.87 -15.05
CA THR A 54 -32.74 20.85 -13.91
C THR A 54 -33.91 21.83 -14.07
N GLY A 55 -33.76 22.90 -14.87
CA GLY A 55 -34.85 23.82 -15.14
C GLY A 55 -34.43 25.16 -15.78
N LYS A 56 -35.41 26.05 -16.03
CA LYS A 56 -35.13 27.44 -16.41
C LYS A 56 -34.84 28.26 -15.16
N ALA A 57 -33.83 29.13 -15.22
CA ALA A 57 -33.65 30.18 -14.24
C ALA A 57 -34.78 31.20 -14.40
N VAL A 58 -35.44 31.58 -13.31
CA VAL A 58 -36.56 32.51 -13.39
C VAL A 58 -35.99 33.91 -13.70
N GLY A 59 -36.45 34.55 -14.77
CA GLY A 59 -35.84 35.80 -15.29
C GLY A 59 -36.65 37.08 -15.07
N LYS A 60 -37.82 37.03 -14.41
CA LYS A 60 -38.63 38.23 -14.11
C LYS A 60 -39.33 38.10 -12.76
N CYS A 61 -39.14 39.11 -11.91
CA CYS A 61 -39.90 39.25 -10.68
C CYS A 61 -41.38 39.51 -10.98
N PRO A 62 -42.33 38.84 -10.28
CA PRO A 62 -43.75 39.15 -10.38
C PRO A 62 -44.04 40.64 -10.19
N GLN A 63 -45.02 41.17 -10.90
CA GLN A 63 -45.40 42.58 -10.81
C GLN A 63 -45.77 42.95 -9.36
N GLY A 64 -45.11 43.97 -8.79
CA GLY A 64 -45.28 44.36 -7.38
C GLY A 64 -44.30 43.69 -6.40
N SER A 65 -43.35 42.91 -6.90
CA SER A 65 -42.20 42.39 -6.13
C SER A 65 -40.90 43.11 -6.51
N PHE A 66 -39.90 43.04 -5.64
CA PHE A 66 -38.58 43.63 -5.82
C PHE A 66 -37.48 42.57 -5.66
N PHE A 67 -36.38 42.77 -6.37
CA PHE A 67 -35.24 41.85 -6.36
C PHE A 67 -34.27 42.18 -5.23
N ASP A 68 -33.83 41.16 -4.49
CA ASP A 68 -32.78 41.27 -3.50
C ASP A 68 -31.48 40.62 -4.00
N ILE A 69 -30.39 41.39 -4.02
CA ILE A 69 -29.08 40.95 -4.53
C ILE A 69 -28.35 40.02 -3.53
N GLY A 70 -28.66 40.13 -2.22
CA GLY A 70 -28.03 39.29 -1.19
C GLY A 70 -28.55 37.86 -1.18
N THR A 71 -29.83 37.68 -1.48
CA THR A 71 -30.54 36.38 -1.48
C THR A 71 -30.89 35.89 -2.89
N TRP A 72 -30.65 36.71 -3.91
CA TRP A 72 -30.96 36.46 -5.32
C TRP A 72 -32.40 35.96 -5.56
N ALA A 73 -33.36 36.57 -4.87
CA ALA A 73 -34.78 36.20 -4.93
C ALA A 73 -35.68 37.46 -5.02
N CYS A 74 -36.92 37.26 -5.46
CA CYS A 74 -37.96 38.29 -5.46
C CYS A 74 -38.74 38.24 -4.15
N PHE A 75 -39.01 39.42 -3.60
CA PHE A 75 -39.75 39.59 -2.36
C PHE A 75 -40.84 40.65 -2.53
N THR A 76 -41.88 40.54 -1.71
CA THR A 76 -42.95 41.53 -1.63
C THR A 76 -43.21 41.86 -0.16
N CYS A 77 -43.54 43.12 0.12
CA CYS A 77 -44.00 43.50 1.45
C CYS A 77 -45.48 43.14 1.64
N PRO A 78 -45.88 42.67 2.84
CA PRO A 78 -47.28 42.42 3.15
C PRO A 78 -48.16 43.64 2.82
N ARG A 79 -49.42 43.39 2.46
CA ARG A 79 -50.33 44.45 2.00
C ARG A 79 -50.41 45.61 2.99
N GLY A 80 -50.06 46.81 2.53
CA GLY A 80 -50.05 48.04 3.32
C GLY A 80 -48.74 48.33 4.08
N TYR A 81 -47.68 47.57 3.83
CA TYR A 81 -46.32 47.84 4.30
C TYR A 81 -45.43 48.26 3.12
N ASN A 82 -44.52 49.20 3.38
CA ASN A 82 -43.55 49.72 2.42
C ASN A 82 -42.18 49.11 2.66
N ARG A 83 -41.39 49.00 1.59
CA ARG A 83 -40.02 48.51 1.66
C ARG A 83 -39.13 49.49 2.40
N THR A 84 -38.36 49.00 3.37
CA THR A 84 -37.31 49.77 4.07
C THR A 84 -35.93 49.55 3.42
N GLY A 85 -34.86 50.11 3.99
CA GLY A 85 -33.47 49.80 3.57
C GLY A 85 -32.85 48.56 4.23
N PHE A 86 -33.56 47.87 5.15
CA PHE A 86 -33.01 46.75 5.94
C PHE A 86 -33.02 45.42 5.16
N ALA A 87 -32.25 44.40 5.54
CA ALA A 87 -32.23 43.13 4.80
C ALA A 87 -33.62 42.44 4.76
N VAL A 88 -33.93 41.74 3.66
CA VAL A 88 -35.27 41.21 3.34
C VAL A 88 -35.79 40.15 4.30
N ASP A 89 -34.89 39.46 4.98
CA ASP A 89 -35.13 38.41 5.96
C ASP A 89 -35.26 38.92 7.40
N THR A 90 -35.05 40.21 7.61
CA THR A 90 -35.19 40.82 8.94
C THR A 90 -36.63 41.27 9.19
N PRO A 91 -37.13 41.23 10.44
CA PRO A 91 -38.43 41.81 10.78
C PRO A 91 -38.59 43.27 10.33
N GLN A 92 -37.48 43.99 10.11
CA GLN A 92 -37.43 45.37 9.68
C GLN A 92 -37.57 45.58 8.16
N ALA A 93 -37.64 44.51 7.36
CA ALA A 93 -37.63 44.56 5.89
C ALA A 93 -38.77 45.41 5.31
N CYS A 94 -39.94 45.36 5.95
CA CYS A 94 -41.14 46.08 5.57
C CYS A 94 -41.68 46.87 6.76
N SER A 95 -42.01 48.13 6.56
CA SER A 95 -42.57 49.00 7.60
C SER A 95 -43.93 49.57 7.20
N LYS A 96 -44.80 49.73 8.20
CA LYS A 96 -46.05 50.46 8.10
C LYS A 96 -46.09 51.48 9.22
N GLN A 97 -46.36 52.74 8.89
CA GLN A 97 -46.45 53.78 9.89
C GLN A 97 -47.64 53.51 10.83
N VAL A 98 -47.36 53.50 12.14
CA VAL A 98 -48.38 53.39 13.19
C VAL A 98 -48.25 54.57 14.15
N ARG A 99 -49.28 54.81 14.96
CA ARG A 99 -49.24 55.91 15.94
C ARG A 99 -48.09 55.67 16.93
N ALA A 100 -47.31 56.72 17.21
CA ALA A 100 -46.18 56.65 18.11
C ALA A 100 -46.64 56.27 19.53
N GLU A 101 -46.11 55.16 20.04
CA GLU A 101 -46.32 54.66 21.39
C GLU A 101 -44.98 54.63 22.14
N TYR A 102 -45.00 55.07 23.39
CA TYR A 102 -43.85 55.10 24.28
C TYR A 102 -44.13 54.25 25.52
N LYS A 103 -43.15 53.46 25.94
CA LYS A 103 -43.24 52.59 27.12
C LYS A 103 -41.93 52.60 27.90
N TYR A 104 -42.05 52.31 29.20
CA TYR A 104 -40.91 52.01 30.07
C TYR A 104 -40.22 50.72 29.62
N ALA A 105 -38.91 50.64 29.82
CA ALA A 105 -38.19 49.37 29.77
C ALA A 105 -38.42 48.60 31.07
N LYS A 106 -38.72 47.31 30.99
CA LYS A 106 -38.97 46.47 32.17
C LYS A 106 -37.63 45.99 32.75
N ARG A 107 -37.38 46.26 34.03
CA ARG A 107 -36.20 45.70 34.73
C ARG A 107 -36.37 44.20 34.93
N LEU A 108 -35.38 43.43 34.51
CA LEU A 108 -35.37 41.96 34.60
C LEU A 108 -34.46 41.43 35.71
N GLY A 109 -33.48 42.22 36.14
CA GLY A 109 -32.55 41.83 37.21
C GLY A 109 -31.28 42.66 37.22
N SER A 110 -30.36 42.31 38.13
CA SER A 110 -28.99 42.87 38.14
C SER A 110 -28.09 42.06 37.22
N HIS A 111 -27.09 42.73 36.63
CA HIS A 111 -26.11 42.09 35.75
C HIS A 111 -25.23 41.09 36.51
N LYS A 112 -24.82 40.02 35.86
CA LYS A 112 -23.80 39.10 36.38
C LYS A 112 -22.41 39.58 35.97
N SER A 113 -21.43 39.49 36.87
CA SER A 113 -20.04 39.81 36.53
C SER A 113 -19.42 38.68 35.70
N CYS A 114 -18.77 39.01 34.58
CA CYS A 114 -18.00 38.04 33.83
C CYS A 114 -16.82 37.50 34.67
N PRO A 115 -16.52 36.19 34.60
CA PRO A 115 -15.38 35.59 35.30
C PRO A 115 -14.04 36.28 34.95
N SER A 116 -13.13 36.39 35.92
CA SER A 116 -11.83 37.04 35.73
C SER A 116 -11.02 36.39 34.60
N GLY A 117 -10.43 37.22 33.73
CA GLY A 117 -9.69 36.76 32.55
C GLY A 117 -10.54 36.40 31.33
N SER A 118 -11.85 36.74 31.35
CA SER A 118 -12.72 36.70 30.17
C SER A 118 -12.78 38.05 29.45
N ILE A 119 -13.14 38.00 28.17
CA ILE A 119 -13.37 39.12 27.27
C ILE A 119 -14.84 39.52 27.39
N LYS A 120 -15.09 40.78 27.72
CA LYS A 120 -16.44 41.35 27.80
C LYS A 120 -16.83 41.93 26.45
N ASP A 121 -17.87 41.41 25.83
CA ASP A 121 -18.41 41.89 24.57
C ASP A 121 -19.80 42.53 24.82
N PRO A 122 -20.08 43.76 24.37
CA PRO A 122 -21.33 44.46 24.66
C PRO A 122 -22.53 43.95 23.85
N ARG A 123 -22.34 43.05 22.87
CA ARG A 123 -23.43 42.50 22.06
C ARG A 123 -24.42 41.71 22.90
N ASN A 124 -25.66 41.58 22.40
CA ASN A 124 -26.74 40.74 22.94
C ASN A 124 -27.04 40.92 24.46
N GLY A 125 -26.82 42.11 25.02
CA GLY A 125 -27.03 42.36 26.46
C GLY A 125 -25.80 42.01 27.31
N GLY A 126 -24.61 42.00 26.73
CA GLY A 126 -23.36 41.72 27.41
C GLY A 126 -23.05 40.23 27.45
N GLU A 127 -21.93 39.83 26.84
CA GLU A 127 -21.46 38.45 26.76
C GLU A 127 -20.03 38.31 27.30
N CYS A 128 -19.74 37.15 27.87
CA CYS A 128 -18.45 36.79 28.44
C CYS A 128 -17.83 35.67 27.59
N TRP A 129 -16.67 35.93 27.01
CA TRP A 129 -15.99 35.01 26.10
C TRP A 129 -14.56 34.75 26.55
N LYS A 130 -13.95 33.62 26.20
CA LYS A 130 -12.55 33.36 26.56
C LYS A 130 -11.81 32.61 25.48
N CYS A 131 -10.58 33.05 25.22
CA CYS A 131 -9.67 32.32 24.34
C CYS A 131 -9.07 31.11 25.06
N PRO A 132 -8.85 29.99 24.35
CA PRO A 132 -8.13 28.84 24.87
C PRO A 132 -6.77 29.22 25.46
N SER A 133 -6.30 28.47 26.45
CA SER A 133 -5.05 28.79 27.16
C SER A 133 -3.87 28.99 26.21
N GLY A 134 -3.21 30.14 26.30
CA GLY A 134 -2.07 30.51 25.47
C GLY A 134 -2.43 31.12 24.10
N PHE A 135 -3.70 31.38 23.81
CA PHE A 135 -4.17 32.13 22.62
C PHE A 135 -4.60 33.55 23.02
N GLY A 136 -4.19 34.54 22.23
CA GLY A 136 -4.57 35.95 22.40
C GLY A 136 -5.71 36.36 21.46
N ARG A 137 -6.30 37.53 21.67
CA ARG A 137 -7.36 38.05 20.79
C ARG A 137 -6.83 38.46 19.42
N THR A 138 -7.58 38.15 18.37
CA THR A 138 -7.41 38.74 17.04
C THR A 138 -8.30 39.99 16.90
N LEU A 139 -8.22 40.65 15.74
CA LEU A 139 -9.09 41.79 15.39
C LEU A 139 -10.50 41.35 14.97
N SER A 140 -10.74 40.05 14.78
CA SER A 140 -12.03 39.49 14.36
C SER A 140 -13.10 39.63 15.46
N ALA A 141 -14.38 39.51 15.12
CA ALA A 141 -15.46 39.53 16.11
C ALA A 141 -15.30 38.37 17.14
N VAL A 142 -15.77 38.52 18.38
CA VAL A 142 -15.45 37.53 19.44
C VAL A 142 -16.11 36.15 19.24
N ASP A 143 -17.19 36.10 18.48
CA ASP A 143 -17.95 34.90 18.08
C ASP A 143 -17.45 34.28 16.77
N ALA A 144 -16.48 34.92 16.11
CA ALA A 144 -15.86 34.39 14.90
C ALA A 144 -14.96 33.18 15.22
N TRP A 145 -14.84 32.27 14.26
CA TRP A 145 -14.04 31.05 14.41
C TRP A 145 -12.53 31.32 14.57
N ASP A 146 -12.08 32.51 14.19
CA ASP A 146 -10.71 33.00 14.24
C ASP A 146 -10.52 34.08 15.33
N ALA A 147 -11.46 34.22 16.26
CA ALA A 147 -11.45 35.24 17.31
C ALA A 147 -10.19 35.18 18.21
N CYS A 148 -9.51 34.04 18.26
CA CYS A 148 -8.32 33.80 19.07
C CYS A 148 -7.14 33.33 18.19
N GLY A 149 -6.02 34.03 18.28
CA GLY A 149 -4.82 33.79 17.49
C GLY A 149 -3.62 33.56 18.38
N LYS A 150 -2.68 32.76 17.88
CA LYS A 150 -1.37 32.57 18.51
C LYS A 150 -0.34 32.47 17.40
N PHE A 151 0.77 33.20 17.55
CA PHE A 151 1.84 33.16 16.57
C PHE A 151 2.33 31.72 16.36
N GLY A 152 2.29 31.25 15.11
CA GLY A 152 2.68 29.88 14.75
C GLY A 152 1.63 28.80 15.02
N ALA A 153 0.39 29.13 15.39
CA ALA A 153 -0.70 28.18 15.54
C ALA A 153 -1.98 28.65 14.83
N SER A 154 -2.77 27.70 14.31
CA SER A 154 -4.05 28.00 13.66
C SER A 154 -5.01 28.72 14.60
N ALA A 155 -5.74 29.69 14.06
CA ALA A 155 -6.73 30.45 14.82
C ALA A 155 -7.81 29.53 15.39
N ARG A 156 -8.35 29.92 16.55
CA ARG A 156 -9.38 29.19 17.28
C ARG A 156 -10.52 30.13 17.64
N ARG A 157 -11.71 29.57 17.80
CA ARG A 157 -12.86 30.33 18.28
C ARG A 157 -12.66 30.70 19.74
N ALA A 158 -13.20 31.84 20.16
CA ALA A 158 -13.39 32.08 21.58
C ALA A 158 -14.55 31.20 22.06
N GLU A 159 -14.43 30.70 23.28
CA GLU A 159 -15.49 29.93 23.93
C GLU A 159 -16.43 30.89 24.64
N PHE A 160 -17.73 30.77 24.34
CA PHE A 160 -18.78 31.46 25.06
C PHE A 160 -18.85 30.90 26.47
N ILE A 161 -18.68 31.75 27.48
CA ILE A 161 -18.74 31.33 28.88
C ILE A 161 -20.15 31.53 29.41
N ASP A 162 -20.63 32.77 29.37
CA ASP A 162 -21.93 33.14 29.94
C ASP A 162 -22.37 34.50 29.40
N ARG A 163 -23.64 34.86 29.62
CA ARG A 163 -24.17 36.20 29.38
C ARG A 163 -24.28 36.99 30.68
N VAL A 164 -24.02 38.29 30.58
CA VAL A 164 -24.17 39.27 31.64
C VAL A 164 -25.65 39.50 31.98
N CYS A 165 -26.52 39.45 30.97
CA CYS A 165 -27.98 39.53 31.09
C CYS A 165 -28.69 38.46 30.24
N PRO A 166 -29.94 38.07 30.56
CA PRO A 166 -30.71 37.12 29.75
C PRO A 166 -30.81 37.53 28.27
N GLU A 167 -31.03 36.56 27.38
CA GLU A 167 -31.12 36.82 25.94
C GLU A 167 -32.27 37.78 25.58
N GLY A 168 -32.01 38.72 24.66
CA GLY A 168 -32.99 39.73 24.22
C GLY A 168 -33.11 40.95 25.15
N THR A 169 -32.13 41.17 26.04
CA THR A 169 -32.16 42.26 27.03
C THR A 169 -31.07 43.30 26.79
N ILE A 170 -31.25 44.46 27.42
CA ILE A 170 -30.47 45.69 27.28
C ILE A 170 -29.73 45.89 28.60
N THR A 171 -28.41 46.06 28.51
CA THR A 171 -27.56 46.44 29.64
C THR A 171 -27.54 47.95 29.82
N ASP A 172 -27.64 48.41 31.06
CA ASP A 172 -27.46 49.82 31.41
C ASP A 172 -26.23 50.02 32.31
N LEU A 173 -25.68 51.24 32.30
CA LEU A 173 -24.53 51.63 33.11
C LEU A 173 -24.79 51.53 34.63
N ASN A 174 -26.06 51.46 35.03
CA ASN A 174 -26.49 51.23 36.41
C ASN A 174 -26.37 49.75 36.87
N GLY A 175 -25.86 48.86 36.02
CA GLY A 175 -25.63 47.45 36.36
C GLY A 175 -26.89 46.58 36.38
N SER A 176 -27.95 46.99 35.69
CA SER A 176 -29.20 46.23 35.59
C SER A 176 -29.56 45.86 34.15
N CYS A 177 -30.27 44.74 34.00
CA CYS A 177 -30.78 44.22 32.74
C CYS A 177 -32.23 44.68 32.52
N TYR A 178 -32.53 45.20 31.34
CA TYR A 178 -33.85 45.71 30.97
C TYR A 178 -34.33 45.10 29.66
N SER A 179 -35.64 45.04 29.42
CA SER A 179 -36.16 44.73 28.08
C SER A 179 -37.23 45.72 27.67
N CYS A 180 -37.27 46.03 26.37
CA CYS A 180 -38.43 46.70 25.81
C CYS A 180 -39.56 45.68 25.61
N PRO A 181 -40.83 46.08 25.81
CA PRO A 181 -41.96 45.27 25.42
C PRO A 181 -41.86 44.86 23.95
N GLU A 182 -42.38 43.68 23.62
CA GLU A 182 -42.37 43.16 22.25
C GLU A 182 -42.90 44.19 21.24
N GLY A 183 -42.15 44.41 20.16
CA GLY A 183 -42.46 45.41 19.12
C GLY A 183 -41.96 46.83 19.39
N PHE A 184 -41.37 47.13 20.56
CA PHE A 184 -40.80 48.46 20.86
C PHE A 184 -39.28 48.47 20.72
N ARG A 185 -38.74 49.51 20.06
CA ARG A 185 -37.30 49.76 19.89
C ARG A 185 -36.78 50.73 20.95
N ARG A 186 -35.48 50.63 21.27
CA ARG A 186 -34.83 51.50 22.24
C ARG A 186 -34.66 52.93 21.70
N THR A 187 -35.02 53.93 22.49
CA THR A 187 -34.69 55.35 22.23
C THR A 187 -33.34 55.72 22.85
N ALA A 188 -32.84 56.92 22.55
CA ALA A 188 -31.65 57.47 23.21
C ALA A 188 -31.89 57.97 24.66
N ALA A 189 -33.15 58.02 25.14
CA ALA A 189 -33.47 58.46 26.50
C ALA A 189 -32.94 57.45 27.54
N ALA A 190 -32.82 57.76 28.84
CA ALA A 190 -32.37 56.77 29.84
C ALA A 190 -33.30 55.53 29.91
N VAL A 191 -32.79 54.34 30.30
CA VAL A 191 -33.63 53.11 30.38
C VAL A 191 -34.75 53.22 31.42
N THR A 192 -34.58 54.13 32.38
CA THR A 192 -35.55 54.48 33.43
C THR A 192 -36.59 55.51 32.96
N ALA A 193 -36.41 56.11 31.79
CA ALA A 193 -37.34 57.11 31.27
C ALA A 193 -38.62 56.48 30.70
N ASN A 194 -39.72 57.20 30.79
CA ASN A 194 -41.04 56.77 30.26
C ASN A 194 -41.08 56.62 28.74
N ASN A 195 -40.11 57.20 28.03
CA ASN A 195 -39.90 57.08 26.60
C ASN A 195 -38.72 56.16 26.26
N ALA A 196 -38.26 55.32 27.19
CA ALA A 196 -37.12 54.43 26.96
C ALA A 196 -37.32 53.51 25.76
N CYS A 197 -38.55 53.02 25.57
CA CYS A 197 -38.94 52.16 24.46
C CYS A 197 -39.98 52.88 23.60
N PHE A 198 -39.82 52.83 22.29
CA PHE A 198 -40.59 53.57 21.30
C PHE A 198 -41.00 52.66 20.15
N ARG A 199 -42.23 52.86 19.67
CA ARG A 199 -42.73 52.24 18.45
C ARG A 199 -43.56 53.27 17.69
N ASN A 200 -43.15 53.61 16.47
CA ASN A 200 -43.95 54.40 15.51
C ASN A 200 -44.17 53.66 14.18
N GLU A 201 -43.66 52.44 14.08
CA GLU A 201 -43.71 51.64 12.87
C GLU A 201 -44.00 50.20 13.26
N ASP A 202 -44.94 49.59 12.55
CA ASP A 202 -45.14 48.15 12.59
C ASP A 202 -44.27 47.51 11.51
N LEU A 203 -43.57 46.44 11.88
CA LEU A 203 -42.44 45.91 11.14
C LEU A 203 -42.69 44.44 10.85
N LYS A 204 -42.53 44.06 9.59
CA LYS A 204 -42.66 42.67 9.15
C LYS A 204 -41.51 42.28 8.22
N PRO A 205 -41.09 41.01 8.23
CA PRO A 205 -40.22 40.49 7.19
C PRO A 205 -40.90 40.59 5.82
N ALA A 206 -40.10 40.69 4.76
CA ALA A 206 -40.62 40.61 3.41
C ALA A 206 -40.95 39.14 3.09
N GLU A 207 -42.03 38.91 2.35
CA GLU A 207 -42.43 37.56 1.94
C GLU A 207 -41.68 37.19 0.66
N LYS A 208 -40.98 36.05 0.69
CA LYS A 208 -40.28 35.52 -0.49
C LYS A 208 -41.31 35.03 -1.51
N THR A 209 -41.36 35.65 -2.68
CA THR A 209 -42.37 35.37 -3.72
C THR A 209 -41.84 34.51 -4.86
N ALA A 210 -40.54 34.60 -5.19
CA ALA A 210 -39.88 33.74 -6.17
C ALA A 210 -38.36 33.68 -5.92
N ALA A 211 -37.69 32.58 -6.30
CA ALA A 211 -36.23 32.56 -6.42
C ALA A 211 -35.84 32.88 -7.87
N LEU A 212 -34.86 33.76 -8.09
CA LEU A 212 -34.31 34.05 -9.43
C LEU A 212 -33.06 33.21 -9.72
N THR A 213 -32.76 32.24 -8.84
CA THR A 213 -31.59 31.37 -8.92
C THR A 213 -31.96 29.91 -9.11
N CYS A 214 -30.97 29.18 -9.63
CA CYS A 214 -30.95 27.73 -9.55
C CYS A 214 -30.93 27.28 -8.08
N LYS A 215 -31.37 26.05 -7.80
CA LYS A 215 -31.36 25.52 -6.42
C LYS A 215 -29.92 25.48 -5.90
N ALA A 216 -29.74 25.50 -4.57
CA ALA A 216 -28.42 25.33 -3.98
C ALA A 216 -27.77 24.03 -4.50
N GLY A 217 -26.56 24.14 -5.07
CA GLY A 217 -25.84 23.05 -5.74
C GLY A 217 -26.00 23.00 -7.27
N GLU A 218 -26.89 23.80 -7.86
CA GLU A 218 -27.05 23.90 -9.31
C GLU A 218 -26.27 25.09 -9.90
N HIS A 219 -25.84 24.96 -11.16
CA HIS A 219 -25.08 25.96 -11.91
C HIS A 219 -25.97 26.71 -12.89
N PHE A 220 -25.94 28.03 -12.81
CA PHE A 220 -26.60 28.92 -13.76
C PHE A 220 -25.77 29.07 -15.04
N ASP A 221 -26.41 28.92 -16.19
CA ASP A 221 -25.85 29.15 -17.52
C ASP A 221 -26.79 30.04 -18.35
N VAL A 222 -26.23 30.95 -19.14
CA VAL A 222 -26.99 31.94 -19.93
C VAL A 222 -27.67 31.33 -21.17
N ILE A 223 -27.35 30.09 -21.52
CA ILE A 223 -27.98 29.35 -22.62
C ILE A 223 -29.51 29.29 -22.44
N ASP A 224 -30.25 29.47 -23.53
CA ASP A 224 -31.72 29.42 -23.63
C ASP A 224 -32.47 30.40 -22.70
N GLY A 225 -31.86 31.55 -22.40
CA GLY A 225 -32.47 32.62 -21.60
C GLY A 225 -32.27 32.48 -20.08
N GLY A 226 -31.27 31.69 -19.66
CA GLY A 226 -31.00 31.38 -18.25
C GLY A 226 -31.52 29.98 -17.91
N THR A 227 -30.61 29.02 -17.78
CA THR A 227 -30.91 27.62 -17.48
C THR A 227 -30.07 27.11 -16.31
N CYS A 228 -30.62 26.16 -15.58
CA CYS A 228 -30.03 25.55 -14.39
C CYS A 228 -29.61 24.12 -14.68
N TRP A 229 -28.40 23.77 -14.25
CA TRP A 229 -27.75 22.51 -14.56
C TRP A 229 -27.05 21.96 -13.32
N GLU A 230 -27.15 20.67 -13.11
CA GLU A 230 -26.53 19.98 -11.98
C GLU A 230 -25.44 19.03 -12.50
N CYS A 231 -24.28 19.06 -11.85
CA CYS A 231 -23.21 18.09 -12.10
C CYS A 231 -23.35 16.88 -11.17
N PRO A 232 -22.98 15.67 -11.63
CA PRO A 232 -22.93 14.48 -10.78
C PRO A 232 -22.09 14.69 -9.51
N GLU A 233 -22.37 13.91 -8.47
CA GLU A 233 -21.63 13.94 -7.20
C GLU A 233 -20.11 13.76 -7.43
N ASN A 234 -19.28 14.54 -6.72
CA ASN A 234 -17.81 14.59 -6.89
C ASN A 234 -17.33 15.09 -8.26
N SER A 235 -18.12 15.93 -8.94
CA SER A 235 -17.71 16.63 -10.16
C SER A 235 -18.06 18.12 -10.12
N VAL A 236 -17.36 18.93 -10.91
CA VAL A 236 -17.58 20.37 -11.04
C VAL A 236 -17.75 20.75 -12.50
N ARG A 237 -18.28 21.96 -12.76
CA ARG A 237 -18.37 22.48 -14.12
C ARG A 237 -16.99 22.60 -14.75
N SER A 238 -16.84 21.97 -15.91
CA SER A 238 -15.67 22.16 -16.75
C SER A 238 -15.80 23.44 -17.60
N VAL A 239 -14.74 23.77 -18.33
CA VAL A 239 -14.75 24.85 -19.34
C VAL A 239 -15.63 24.56 -20.56
N PHE A 240 -16.14 23.33 -20.71
CA PHE A 240 -17.01 22.96 -21.82
C PHE A 240 -18.46 23.39 -21.55
N GLY A 241 -19.19 23.75 -22.61
CA GLY A 241 -20.59 24.18 -22.50
C GLY A 241 -21.49 23.13 -21.83
N VAL A 242 -22.52 23.57 -21.09
CA VAL A 242 -23.40 22.69 -20.28
C VAL A 242 -24.07 21.55 -21.04
N LYS A 243 -24.29 21.71 -22.35
CA LYS A 243 -24.88 20.68 -23.23
C LYS A 243 -23.87 19.64 -23.72
N SER A 244 -22.58 19.84 -23.44
CA SER A 244 -21.50 18.94 -23.86
C SER A 244 -21.51 17.63 -23.06
N ASN A 245 -20.98 16.57 -23.67
CA ASN A 245 -20.63 15.34 -22.94
C ASN A 245 -19.52 15.54 -21.92
N ASN A 246 -18.79 16.65 -22.02
CA ASN A 246 -17.70 16.99 -21.13
C ASN A 246 -18.04 18.10 -20.14
N ALA A 247 -19.33 18.41 -19.96
CA ALA A 247 -19.79 19.56 -19.18
C ALA A 247 -19.38 19.52 -17.70
N CYS A 248 -19.24 18.34 -17.12
CA CYS A 248 -18.78 18.16 -15.74
C CYS A 248 -17.44 17.42 -15.76
N GLU A 249 -16.48 17.86 -14.96
CA GLU A 249 -15.20 17.18 -14.76
C GLU A 249 -15.14 16.62 -13.34
N PHE A 250 -14.73 15.36 -13.21
CA PHE A 250 -14.61 14.77 -11.88
C PHE A 250 -13.43 15.35 -11.11
N THR A 251 -13.68 15.69 -9.84
CA THR A 251 -12.69 16.26 -8.92
C THR A 251 -12.02 15.21 -8.03
N ASN A 252 -12.41 13.95 -8.20
CA ASN A 252 -11.75 12.82 -7.56
C ASN A 252 -10.30 12.73 -8.02
N ILE A 253 -9.40 12.52 -7.06
CA ILE A 253 -8.00 12.25 -7.35
C ILE A 253 -7.81 10.75 -7.50
N ARG A 254 -7.10 10.32 -8.55
CA ARG A 254 -6.54 8.95 -8.58
C ARG A 254 -5.08 9.02 -8.19
N TRP A 255 -4.71 8.19 -7.24
CA TRP A 255 -3.38 8.15 -6.65
C TRP A 255 -2.75 6.77 -6.87
N GLU A 256 -1.53 6.73 -7.40
CA GLU A 256 -0.68 5.55 -7.31
C GLU A 256 0.13 5.64 -6.02
N ALA A 257 -0.19 4.78 -5.07
CA ALA A 257 0.48 4.70 -3.79
C ALA A 257 1.96 4.31 -3.93
N ALA A 258 2.79 4.76 -2.99
CA ALA A 258 4.16 4.29 -2.88
C ALA A 258 4.24 2.76 -2.77
N LYS A 259 5.05 2.13 -3.62
CA LYS A 259 5.27 0.67 -3.58
C LYS A 259 6.20 0.32 -2.43
N ARG A 260 5.81 -0.67 -1.64
CA ARG A 260 6.64 -1.28 -0.59
C ARG A 260 7.38 -2.48 -1.16
N THR A 261 8.61 -2.69 -0.75
CA THR A 261 9.29 -3.99 -0.94
C THR A 261 8.98 -4.87 0.27
N PRO A 262 8.10 -5.86 0.14
CA PRO A 262 7.86 -6.79 1.23
C PRO A 262 9.05 -7.69 1.55
N ASN A 263 9.10 -8.17 2.79
CA ASN A 263 10.02 -9.20 3.25
C ASN A 263 9.28 -10.53 3.38
N GLY A 264 10.01 -11.57 3.78
CA GLY A 264 9.46 -12.87 4.14
C GLY A 264 9.99 -13.29 5.50
N LEU A 265 9.31 -14.23 6.15
CA LEU A 265 9.69 -14.74 7.48
C LEU A 265 11.19 -15.03 7.59
N PHE A 266 11.76 -15.72 6.60
CA PHE A 266 13.16 -16.12 6.56
C PHE A 266 14.13 -15.05 6.04
N LYS A 267 13.68 -13.81 5.87
CA LYS A 267 14.54 -12.63 5.68
C LYS A 267 14.58 -11.73 6.92
N LEU A 268 13.76 -12.02 7.91
CA LEU A 268 13.71 -11.25 9.16
C LEU A 268 14.86 -11.68 10.08
N PRO A 269 15.48 -10.72 10.80
CA PRO A 269 16.40 -11.05 11.88
C PRO A 269 15.73 -11.96 12.91
N GLY A 270 16.35 -13.10 13.23
CA GLY A 270 15.79 -14.10 14.15
C GLY A 270 14.67 -14.97 13.58
N GLY A 271 14.30 -14.78 12.30
CA GLY A 271 13.19 -15.50 11.66
C GLY A 271 13.44 -16.99 11.50
N HIS A 272 14.68 -17.41 11.20
CA HIS A 272 15.04 -18.83 11.10
C HIS A 272 14.98 -19.51 12.47
N GLU A 273 15.57 -18.90 13.48
CA GLU A 273 15.67 -19.44 14.83
C GLU A 273 14.28 -19.64 15.45
N ILE A 274 13.43 -18.60 15.39
CA ILE A 274 12.08 -18.66 15.97
C ILE A 274 11.18 -19.64 15.21
N ALA A 275 11.28 -19.68 13.88
CA ALA A 275 10.51 -20.66 13.10
C ALA A 275 10.95 -22.10 13.41
N ALA A 276 12.25 -22.36 13.55
CA ALA A 276 12.77 -23.67 13.93
C ALA A 276 12.34 -24.05 15.36
N GLU A 277 12.42 -23.13 16.32
CA GLU A 277 11.91 -23.34 17.69
C GLU A 277 10.44 -23.76 17.68
N VAL A 278 9.60 -23.05 16.92
CA VAL A 278 8.15 -23.35 16.83
C VAL A 278 7.89 -24.70 16.18
N ILE A 279 8.67 -25.08 15.15
CA ILE A 279 8.55 -26.41 14.53
C ILE A 279 8.97 -27.51 15.50
N ASN A 280 10.05 -27.30 16.25
CA ASN A 280 10.57 -28.26 17.22
C ASN A 280 9.64 -28.40 18.44
N GLU A 281 8.99 -27.31 18.86
CA GLU A 281 7.99 -27.30 19.93
C GLU A 281 6.80 -28.21 19.59
N ARG A 282 6.39 -28.23 18.31
CA ARG A 282 5.21 -28.91 17.73
C ARG A 282 3.85 -28.51 18.30
N THR A 283 3.72 -28.42 19.61
CA THR A 283 2.48 -28.17 20.35
C THR A 283 1.66 -27.03 19.75
N ARG A 284 2.30 -25.91 19.45
CA ARG A 284 1.66 -24.70 18.91
C ARG A 284 1.08 -24.91 17.51
N ILE A 285 1.76 -25.69 16.67
CA ILE A 285 1.31 -26.04 15.33
C ILE A 285 0.15 -27.04 15.44
N ASP A 286 0.28 -28.05 16.31
CA ASP A 286 -0.74 -29.05 16.53
C ASP A 286 -2.03 -28.43 17.14
N GLU A 287 -1.89 -27.49 18.08
CA GLU A 287 -3.01 -26.66 18.58
C GLU A 287 -3.74 -25.97 17.41
N ILE A 288 -2.99 -25.32 16.52
CA ILE A 288 -3.53 -24.65 15.32
C ILE A 288 -4.24 -25.61 14.37
N ILE A 289 -3.74 -26.84 14.24
CA ILE A 289 -4.37 -27.85 13.40
C ILE A 289 -5.65 -28.39 14.07
N GLU A 290 -5.63 -28.68 15.37
CA GLU A 290 -6.76 -29.29 16.09
C GLU A 290 -7.96 -28.34 16.24
N GLU A 291 -7.74 -27.08 16.58
CA GLU A 291 -8.82 -26.11 16.68
C GLU A 291 -9.41 -25.79 15.28
N ALA A 292 -8.62 -25.86 14.19
CA ALA A 292 -9.15 -25.78 12.82
C ALA A 292 -10.04 -26.99 12.48
N ILE A 293 -9.63 -28.19 12.89
CA ILE A 293 -10.43 -29.43 12.76
C ILE A 293 -11.75 -29.30 13.55
N LYS A 294 -11.70 -28.77 14.78
CA LYS A 294 -12.89 -28.58 15.64
C LYS A 294 -13.89 -27.59 15.05
N ALA A 295 -13.42 -26.47 14.48
CA ALA A 295 -14.27 -25.43 13.92
C ALA A 295 -15.18 -25.93 12.79
N GLU A 296 -14.73 -26.94 12.02
CA GLU A 296 -15.43 -27.41 10.82
C GLU A 296 -16.14 -28.75 10.97
N LYS A 297 -16.14 -29.35 12.17
CA LYS A 297 -16.85 -30.62 12.46
C LYS A 297 -16.55 -31.73 11.44
N VAL A 298 -15.30 -31.84 11.03
CA VAL A 298 -14.86 -32.76 9.97
C VAL A 298 -14.77 -34.21 10.47
N SER A 299 -14.85 -35.17 9.55
CA SER A 299 -14.75 -36.59 9.90
C SER A 299 -13.33 -36.98 10.39
N ARG A 300 -13.21 -38.06 11.18
CA ARG A 300 -11.93 -38.50 11.74
C ARG A 300 -10.86 -38.79 10.68
N THR A 301 -11.25 -39.37 9.55
CA THR A 301 -10.37 -39.71 8.42
C THR A 301 -9.87 -38.45 7.71
N GLU A 302 -10.75 -37.47 7.53
CA GLU A 302 -10.41 -36.19 6.94
C GLU A 302 -9.48 -35.36 7.85
N ALA A 303 -9.73 -35.37 9.16
CA ALA A 303 -8.90 -34.72 10.16
C ALA A 303 -7.46 -35.29 10.17
N ALA A 304 -7.33 -36.62 10.09
CA ALA A 304 -6.02 -37.28 10.01
C ALA A 304 -5.24 -36.86 8.77
N LYS A 305 -5.89 -36.88 7.59
CA LYS A 305 -5.27 -36.45 6.34
C LYS A 305 -4.81 -34.99 6.37
N PHE A 306 -5.59 -34.11 7.00
CA PHE A 306 -5.21 -32.69 7.12
C PHE A 306 -4.01 -32.47 8.03
N ARG A 307 -3.90 -33.21 9.15
CA ARG A 307 -2.70 -33.21 10.00
C ARG A 307 -1.44 -33.56 9.19
N ASP A 308 -1.51 -34.65 8.42
CA ASP A 308 -0.38 -35.12 7.61
C ASP A 308 -0.02 -34.10 6.51
N GLU A 309 -1.02 -33.56 5.80
CA GLU A 309 -0.82 -32.56 4.74
C GLU A 309 -0.23 -31.25 5.28
N ALA A 310 -0.68 -30.79 6.47
CA ALA A 310 -0.17 -29.59 7.11
C ALA A 310 1.31 -29.73 7.49
N TRP A 311 1.67 -30.85 8.13
CA TRP A 311 3.05 -31.12 8.52
C TRP A 311 3.96 -31.35 7.31
N GLU A 312 3.47 -32.02 6.26
CA GLU A 312 4.21 -32.20 5.02
C GLU A 312 4.46 -30.86 4.30
N HIS A 313 3.50 -29.93 4.31
CA HIS A 313 3.70 -28.60 3.75
C HIS A 313 4.73 -27.79 4.55
N ILE A 314 4.68 -27.84 5.89
CA ILE A 314 5.70 -27.22 6.75
C ILE A 314 7.09 -27.77 6.45
N ARG A 315 7.20 -29.09 6.22
CA ARG A 315 8.47 -29.76 5.92
C ARG A 315 9.03 -29.38 4.54
N THR A 316 8.17 -29.26 3.54
CA THR A 316 8.59 -29.11 2.12
C THR A 316 8.61 -27.67 1.61
N GLY A 317 7.85 -26.77 2.25
CA GLY A 317 7.76 -25.35 1.88
C GLY A 317 7.38 -24.48 3.06
N PRO A 318 8.20 -24.44 4.14
CA PRO A 318 7.90 -23.70 5.37
C PRO A 318 7.64 -22.21 5.11
N GLU A 319 8.30 -21.61 4.11
CA GLU A 319 8.14 -20.21 3.73
C GLU A 319 6.71 -19.86 3.29
N SER A 320 5.97 -20.85 2.81
CA SER A 320 4.63 -20.71 2.26
C SER A 320 3.54 -21.30 3.16
N SER A 321 3.91 -21.85 4.32
CA SER A 321 2.96 -22.50 5.22
C SER A 321 2.21 -21.47 6.07
N PRO A 322 0.89 -21.29 5.87
CA PRO A 322 0.09 -20.36 6.67
C PRO A 322 -0.01 -20.82 8.13
N ILE A 323 0.04 -22.13 8.39
CA ILE A 323 0.01 -22.71 9.73
C ILE A 323 1.31 -22.40 10.48
N LEU A 324 2.47 -22.53 9.82
CA LEU A 324 3.74 -22.15 10.43
C LEU A 324 3.77 -20.66 10.73
N MET A 325 3.35 -19.82 9.76
CA MET A 325 3.31 -18.37 9.96
C MET A 325 2.40 -18.00 11.16
N ALA A 326 1.26 -18.69 11.30
CA ALA A 326 0.34 -18.58 12.43
C ALA A 326 0.99 -18.93 13.77
N ALA A 327 1.66 -20.07 13.82
CA ALA A 327 2.34 -20.53 15.02
C ALA A 327 3.49 -19.57 15.41
N VAL A 328 4.27 -19.10 14.43
CA VAL A 328 5.34 -18.13 14.65
C VAL A 328 4.80 -16.79 15.14
N TYR A 329 3.70 -16.29 14.59
CA TYR A 329 3.07 -15.06 15.10
C TYR A 329 2.60 -15.22 16.55
N LYS A 330 1.96 -16.36 16.90
CA LYS A 330 1.53 -16.64 18.29
C LYS A 330 2.74 -16.60 19.22
N ARG A 331 3.87 -17.19 18.81
CA ARG A 331 5.15 -17.11 19.53
C ARG A 331 5.65 -15.66 19.65
N VAL A 332 5.64 -14.88 18.56
CA VAL A 332 6.02 -13.45 18.58
C VAL A 332 5.13 -12.64 19.51
N PHE A 333 3.83 -12.89 19.52
CA PHE A 333 2.87 -12.22 20.39
C PHE A 333 3.13 -12.54 21.87
N ASP A 334 3.45 -13.79 22.19
CA ASP A 334 3.89 -14.19 23.53
C ASP A 334 5.21 -13.49 23.92
N LEU A 335 6.13 -13.31 22.98
CA LEU A 335 7.38 -12.57 23.22
C LEU A 335 7.13 -11.07 23.49
N ILE A 336 6.14 -10.46 22.84
CA ILE A 336 5.76 -9.05 23.12
C ILE A 336 5.20 -8.91 24.54
N LYS A 337 4.41 -9.90 25.00
CA LYS A 337 3.83 -9.92 26.35
C LYS A 337 4.86 -10.21 27.43
N ASN A 338 5.69 -11.23 27.22
CA ASN A 338 6.55 -11.81 28.26
C ASN A 338 7.98 -11.28 28.21
N GLY A 339 8.35 -10.58 27.13
CA GLY A 339 9.70 -10.08 26.88
C GLY A 339 10.62 -11.10 26.19
N PRO A 340 11.54 -10.64 25.32
CA PRO A 340 12.52 -11.49 24.66
C PRO A 340 13.67 -11.89 25.59
N ARG A 341 14.07 -13.16 25.55
CA ARG A 341 15.16 -13.76 26.32
C ARG A 341 16.43 -13.94 25.48
N THR A 342 16.30 -14.33 24.22
CA THR A 342 17.43 -14.59 23.32
C THR A 342 17.73 -13.40 22.40
N LYS A 343 18.91 -13.40 21.78
CA LYS A 343 19.27 -12.38 20.78
C LYS A 343 18.34 -12.41 19.55
N PRO A 344 18.05 -13.57 18.94
CA PRO A 344 17.08 -13.68 17.84
C PRO A 344 15.71 -13.07 18.17
N GLU A 345 15.20 -13.32 19.38
CA GLU A 345 13.93 -12.75 19.84
C GLU A 345 13.98 -11.21 19.94
N ARG A 346 15.06 -10.66 20.53
CA ARG A 346 15.25 -9.20 20.60
C ARG A 346 15.36 -8.56 19.23
N ASP A 347 16.15 -9.17 18.34
CA ASP A 347 16.38 -8.65 16.99
C ASP A 347 15.06 -8.63 16.19
N LEU A 348 14.24 -9.69 16.27
CA LEU A 348 12.94 -9.73 15.60
C LEU A 348 11.96 -8.68 16.15
N LEU A 349 11.85 -8.55 17.48
CA LEU A 349 10.93 -7.56 18.07
C LEU A 349 11.36 -6.13 17.77
N ASN A 350 12.66 -5.83 17.80
CA ASN A 350 13.17 -4.52 17.41
C ASN A 350 12.88 -4.23 15.94
N TYR A 351 13.08 -5.22 15.06
CA TYR A 351 12.77 -5.10 13.64
C TYR A 351 11.26 -4.83 13.41
N LEU A 352 10.38 -5.56 14.10
CA LEU A 352 8.94 -5.38 14.02
C LEU A 352 8.51 -3.99 14.50
N ALA A 353 9.07 -3.48 15.60
CA ALA A 353 8.78 -2.13 16.09
C ALA A 353 9.19 -1.05 15.08
N VAL A 354 10.40 -1.16 14.51
CA VAL A 354 10.87 -0.24 13.46
C VAL A 354 10.02 -0.35 12.20
N TYR A 355 9.62 -1.56 11.81
CA TYR A 355 8.75 -1.78 10.65
C TYR A 355 7.38 -1.10 10.83
N ILE A 356 6.74 -1.25 12.01
CA ILE A 356 5.48 -0.57 12.32
C ILE A 356 5.68 0.96 12.30
N GLN A 357 6.79 1.47 12.84
CA GLN A 357 7.10 2.90 12.80
C GLN A 357 7.15 3.42 11.36
N GLN A 358 7.90 2.74 10.49
CA GLN A 358 8.03 3.11 9.08
C GLN A 358 6.71 2.99 8.34
N SER A 359 5.88 2.01 8.67
CA SER A 359 4.52 1.89 8.15
C SER A 359 3.63 3.08 8.50
N ARG A 360 3.70 3.58 9.76
CA ARG A 360 2.96 4.78 10.19
C ARG A 360 3.45 6.02 9.44
N GLN A 361 4.77 6.19 9.32
CA GLN A 361 5.39 7.31 8.62
C GLN A 361 5.00 7.34 7.14
N LEU A 362 5.02 6.19 6.47
CA LEU A 362 4.62 6.11 5.07
C LEU A 362 3.13 6.43 4.90
N ALA A 363 2.25 5.84 5.72
CA ALA A 363 0.81 6.09 5.63
C ALA A 363 0.49 7.58 5.83
N ALA A 364 1.07 8.20 6.87
CA ALA A 364 0.87 9.62 7.14
C ALA A 364 1.46 10.51 6.02
N SER A 365 2.62 10.16 5.48
CA SER A 365 3.24 10.89 4.36
C SER A 365 2.39 10.81 3.10
N GLU A 366 1.88 9.63 2.75
CA GLU A 366 1.01 9.44 1.59
C GLU A 366 -0.33 10.17 1.76
N MET A 367 -0.95 10.14 2.94
CA MET A 367 -2.14 10.94 3.24
C MET A 367 -1.89 12.42 3.03
N ASN A 368 -0.76 12.93 3.52
CA ASN A 368 -0.37 14.32 3.33
C ASN A 368 -0.10 14.66 1.86
N ASN A 369 0.57 13.77 1.11
CA ASN A 369 0.87 13.98 -0.30
C ASN A 369 -0.41 14.00 -1.15
N ILE A 370 -1.36 13.09 -0.90
CA ILE A 370 -2.67 13.10 -1.57
C ILE A 370 -3.41 14.40 -1.26
N TRP A 371 -3.44 14.80 0.02
CA TRP A 371 -4.10 16.04 0.45
C TRP A 371 -3.48 17.28 -0.21
N GLN A 372 -2.15 17.41 -0.21
CA GLN A 372 -1.43 18.50 -0.85
C GLN A 372 -1.62 18.51 -2.37
N SER A 373 -1.60 17.35 -3.02
CA SER A 373 -1.83 17.22 -4.46
C SER A 373 -3.23 17.68 -4.83
N TRP A 374 -4.24 17.23 -4.10
CA TRP A 374 -5.62 17.60 -4.36
C TRP A 374 -5.88 19.08 -4.07
N THR A 375 -5.55 19.58 -2.87
CA THR A 375 -5.79 20.98 -2.47
C THR A 375 -5.12 21.98 -3.41
N ARG A 376 -3.83 21.79 -3.73
CA ARG A 376 -3.11 22.67 -4.66
C ARG A 376 -3.61 22.53 -6.09
N GLY A 377 -4.04 21.33 -6.49
CA GLY A 377 -4.67 21.09 -7.78
C GLY A 377 -5.97 21.88 -7.92
N GLN A 378 -6.82 21.86 -6.90
CA GLN A 378 -8.05 22.66 -6.89
C GLN A 378 -7.74 24.16 -6.91
N GLN A 379 -6.83 24.63 -6.05
CA GLN A 379 -6.43 26.04 -6.03
C GLN A 379 -5.90 26.53 -7.39
N ALA A 380 -5.11 25.70 -8.08
CA ALA A 380 -4.60 26.02 -9.42
C ALA A 380 -5.70 26.04 -10.50
N ARG A 381 -6.72 25.18 -10.39
CA ARG A 381 -7.89 25.19 -11.30
C ARG A 381 -8.78 26.40 -11.05
N THR A 382 -9.10 26.70 -9.79
CA THR A 382 -9.91 27.87 -9.43
C THR A 382 -9.24 29.19 -9.82
N SER A 383 -7.92 29.31 -9.64
CA SER A 383 -7.16 30.50 -10.07
C SER A 383 -7.04 30.64 -11.59
N ALA A 384 -6.97 29.54 -12.34
CA ALA A 384 -7.03 29.59 -13.81
C ALA A 384 -8.41 30.08 -14.31
N LEU A 385 -9.50 29.66 -13.65
CA LEU A 385 -10.87 30.09 -13.96
C LEU A 385 -11.14 31.56 -13.57
N ALA A 386 -10.49 32.07 -12.53
CA ALA A 386 -10.64 33.45 -12.07
C ALA A 386 -10.15 34.52 -13.07
N THR A 387 -9.42 34.12 -14.12
CA THR A 387 -8.95 35.05 -15.17
C THR A 387 -10.01 35.37 -16.23
N ASN A 388 -11.13 34.63 -16.28
CA ASN A 388 -12.26 34.88 -17.19
C ASN A 388 -13.57 35.04 -16.38
N SER A 389 -14.03 36.29 -16.24
CA SER A 389 -15.37 36.77 -15.83
C SER A 389 -16.24 35.90 -14.88
N MET A 390 -16.51 36.47 -13.70
CA MET A 390 -17.76 36.34 -12.92
C MET A 390 -18.25 34.93 -12.50
N HIS A 391 -17.37 33.94 -12.32
CA HIS A 391 -17.75 32.61 -11.82
C HIS A 391 -17.51 32.36 -10.31
N ASN A 392 -16.97 33.33 -9.57
CA ASN A 392 -16.44 33.12 -8.21
C ASN A 392 -17.43 33.23 -7.03
N ALA A 393 -18.74 33.28 -7.26
CA ALA A 393 -19.69 33.54 -6.16
C ALA A 393 -20.22 32.28 -5.44
N TYR A 394 -20.04 31.08 -6.00
CA TYR A 394 -20.66 29.86 -5.46
C TYR A 394 -19.77 28.61 -5.59
N ASP A 395 -18.53 28.68 -5.10
CA ASP A 395 -17.76 27.47 -4.81
C ASP A 395 -18.28 26.88 -3.49
N VAL A 396 -19.42 26.18 -3.56
CA VAL A 396 -19.85 25.26 -2.51
C VAL A 396 -18.80 24.15 -2.49
N GLY A 397 -17.79 24.33 -1.62
CA GLY A 397 -16.49 23.67 -1.73
C GLY A 397 -16.53 22.22 -2.19
N ILE A 398 -15.53 21.78 -2.94
CA ILE A 398 -15.50 20.43 -3.47
C ILE A 398 -15.34 19.42 -2.31
N ALA A 399 -16.12 18.34 -2.31
CA ALA A 399 -15.97 17.27 -1.32
C ALA A 399 -14.52 16.75 -1.31
N PRO A 400 -13.89 16.61 -0.14
CA PRO A 400 -12.51 16.16 -0.06
C PRO A 400 -12.39 14.68 -0.51
N PRO A 401 -11.23 14.26 -1.05
CA PRO A 401 -11.07 12.91 -1.58
C PRO A 401 -11.14 11.86 -0.47
N ASP A 402 -11.65 10.66 -0.70
CA ASP A 402 -11.59 9.59 0.31
C ASP A 402 -10.14 9.12 0.55
N LEU A 403 -9.44 9.78 1.48
CA LEU A 403 -8.05 9.44 1.80
C LEU A 403 -7.92 7.99 2.25
N LYS A 404 -8.94 7.42 2.90
CA LYS A 404 -8.90 6.04 3.40
C LYS A 404 -8.88 5.05 2.24
N GLY A 405 -9.79 5.21 1.28
CA GLY A 405 -9.83 4.39 0.08
C GLY A 405 -8.56 4.53 -0.76
N LEU A 406 -8.00 5.74 -0.84
CA LEU A 406 -6.81 6.02 -1.65
C LEU A 406 -5.52 5.44 -1.05
N ILE A 407 -5.35 5.48 0.28
CA ILE A 407 -4.18 4.90 0.95
C ILE A 407 -4.30 3.38 1.16
N ALA A 408 -5.48 2.77 0.97
CA ALA A 408 -5.64 1.33 1.10
C ALA A 408 -4.64 0.55 0.21
N ASN A 409 -4.29 1.11 -0.95
CA ASN A 409 -3.32 0.54 -1.89
C ASN A 409 -1.86 0.59 -1.38
N VAL A 410 -1.54 1.43 -0.40
CA VAL A 410 -0.23 1.43 0.29
C VAL A 410 -0.01 0.10 1.02
N MET A 411 -1.10 -0.55 1.45
CA MET A 411 -1.11 -1.76 2.26
C MET A 411 -1.56 -2.99 1.46
N HIS A 412 -1.36 -2.94 0.13
CA HIS A 412 -1.72 -4.04 -0.74
C HIS A 412 -0.93 -5.30 -0.34
N LEU A 413 -1.63 -6.26 0.25
CA LEU A 413 -1.09 -7.59 0.51
C LEU A 413 -1.04 -8.38 -0.80
N ALA A 414 0.07 -9.06 -1.08
CA ALA A 414 0.06 -10.09 -2.10
C ALA A 414 -1.06 -11.10 -1.80
N PRO A 415 -1.76 -11.67 -2.79
CA PRO A 415 -2.87 -12.60 -2.59
C PRO A 415 -2.53 -13.72 -1.62
N GLY A 416 -1.30 -14.24 -1.70
CA GLY A 416 -0.75 -15.22 -0.76
C GLY A 416 -0.77 -14.78 0.71
N ALA A 417 -0.40 -13.53 0.97
CA ALA A 417 -0.40 -12.95 2.31
C ALA A 417 -1.76 -12.43 2.74
N ALA A 418 -2.59 -11.94 1.83
CA ALA A 418 -4.00 -11.65 2.12
C ALA A 418 -4.73 -12.94 2.56
N MET A 419 -4.42 -14.07 1.90
CA MET A 419 -4.90 -15.40 2.28
C MET A 419 -4.35 -15.86 3.63
N ALA A 420 -3.05 -15.73 3.88
CA ALA A 420 -2.48 -16.03 5.20
C ALA A 420 -3.17 -15.18 6.29
N THR A 421 -3.34 -13.87 6.07
CA THR A 421 -3.98 -12.93 7.00
C THR A 421 -5.46 -13.26 7.25
N ALA A 422 -6.17 -13.77 6.24
CA ALA A 422 -7.53 -14.28 6.41
C ALA A 422 -7.57 -15.54 7.29
N PHE A 423 -6.63 -16.47 7.09
CA PHE A 423 -6.44 -17.63 7.95
C PHE A 423 -6.08 -17.23 9.38
N PHE A 424 -5.16 -16.26 9.55
CA PHE A 424 -4.85 -15.63 10.83
C PHE A 424 -6.08 -15.01 11.48
N GLY A 425 -6.88 -14.23 10.74
CA GLY A 425 -8.02 -13.51 11.30
C GLY A 425 -9.19 -14.43 11.67
N ALA A 426 -9.41 -15.50 10.91
CA ALA A 426 -10.42 -16.50 11.24
C ALA A 426 -10.12 -17.25 12.55
N TRP A 427 -8.85 -17.24 13.01
CA TRP A 427 -8.37 -18.21 13.97
C TRP A 427 -7.65 -17.59 15.19
N ALA A 428 -6.96 -16.47 15.03
CA ALA A 428 -6.50 -15.63 16.15
C ALA A 428 -7.65 -14.92 16.89
N ALA A 429 -8.91 -15.32 16.62
CA ALA A 429 -10.12 -14.63 17.03
C ALA A 429 -10.28 -14.51 18.56
N GLU A 430 -9.87 -15.55 19.30
CA GLU A 430 -10.01 -15.60 20.75
C GLU A 430 -8.83 -14.96 21.50
N SER A 431 -7.67 -14.82 20.84
CA SER A 431 -6.45 -14.26 21.47
C SER A 431 -6.31 -12.74 21.30
N VAL A 432 -7.20 -12.11 20.51
CA VAL A 432 -7.11 -10.68 20.13
C VAL A 432 -8.26 -9.82 20.68
N SER A 433 -9.55 -10.13 20.56
CA SER A 433 -10.65 -9.50 21.36
C SER A 433 -12.03 -10.08 21.03
N PRO A 434 -13.05 -9.90 21.90
CA PRO A 434 -14.44 -10.27 21.60
C PRO A 434 -15.05 -9.49 20.41
N THR A 435 -14.64 -8.23 20.22
CA THR A 435 -15.06 -7.39 19.09
C THR A 435 -14.53 -7.92 17.76
N PHE A 436 -13.33 -8.52 17.80
CA PHE A 436 -12.70 -9.14 16.66
C PHE A 436 -13.42 -10.43 16.26
N ALA A 437 -13.90 -11.23 17.22
CA ALA A 437 -14.74 -12.40 16.95
C ALA A 437 -16.02 -12.07 16.15
N GLN A 438 -16.59 -10.86 16.28
CA GLN A 438 -17.78 -10.45 15.50
C GLN A 438 -17.46 -10.03 14.06
N LEU A 439 -16.33 -9.35 13.84
CA LEU A 439 -15.85 -8.97 12.51
C LEU A 439 -15.35 -10.19 11.72
N THR A 440 -14.72 -11.14 12.40
CA THR A 440 -14.22 -12.38 11.81
C THR A 440 -15.30 -13.45 11.72
N ALA A 441 -16.32 -13.49 12.57
CA ALA A 441 -17.47 -14.38 12.39
C ALA A 441 -18.19 -14.14 11.05
N ARG A 442 -18.22 -12.90 10.54
CA ARG A 442 -18.78 -12.61 9.19
C ARG A 442 -17.89 -13.10 8.04
N VAL A 443 -16.57 -13.24 8.25
CA VAL A 443 -15.59 -13.70 7.26
C VAL A 443 -15.33 -15.22 7.35
N ALA A 444 -15.32 -15.77 8.57
CA ALA A 444 -15.14 -17.19 8.88
C ALA A 444 -16.39 -18.04 8.58
N THR A 445 -17.60 -17.45 8.59
CA THR A 445 -18.81 -18.16 8.13
C THR A 445 -18.86 -18.33 6.61
N THR A 446 -18.12 -17.52 5.85
CA THR A 446 -18.04 -17.60 4.38
C THR A 446 -16.83 -18.41 3.89
N ILE A 447 -15.69 -18.35 4.60
CA ILE A 447 -14.47 -19.08 4.25
C ILE A 447 -14.38 -20.31 5.15
N LYS A 448 -14.73 -21.50 4.65
CA LYS A 448 -14.57 -22.79 5.36
C LYS A 448 -13.10 -23.22 5.38
N PRO A 449 -12.33 -23.01 6.47
CA PRO A 449 -10.86 -23.08 6.47
C PRO A 449 -10.24 -24.39 5.95
N PHE A 450 -10.90 -25.54 6.07
CA PHE A 450 -10.43 -26.89 5.78
C PHE A 450 -10.73 -27.27 4.33
N LYS A 451 -11.93 -26.95 3.83
CA LYS A 451 -12.23 -27.01 2.40
C LYS A 451 -11.37 -26.01 1.62
N TRP A 452 -11.08 -24.87 2.24
CA TRP A 452 -10.29 -23.80 1.67
C TRP A 452 -8.78 -24.09 1.72
N ALA A 453 -8.24 -24.63 2.81
CA ALA A 453 -6.85 -25.10 2.88
C ALA A 453 -6.60 -26.24 1.88
N ARG A 454 -7.58 -27.16 1.69
CA ARG A 454 -7.54 -28.13 0.59
C ARG A 454 -7.69 -27.50 -0.79
N GLN A 455 -8.54 -26.48 -0.97
CA GLN A 455 -8.70 -25.78 -2.24
C GLN A 455 -7.49 -24.92 -2.59
N ILE A 456 -6.79 -24.34 -1.61
CA ILE A 456 -5.53 -23.63 -1.80
C ILE A 456 -4.40 -24.61 -2.02
N ALA A 457 -4.29 -25.68 -1.22
CA ALA A 457 -3.32 -26.73 -1.48
C ALA A 457 -3.56 -27.36 -2.86
N GLY A 458 -4.81 -27.56 -3.26
CA GLY A 458 -5.24 -28.02 -4.58
C GLY A 458 -4.97 -27.01 -5.69
N ALA A 459 -5.34 -25.73 -5.51
CA ALA A 459 -5.13 -24.65 -6.47
C ALA A 459 -3.65 -24.24 -6.58
N GLN A 460 -2.86 -24.37 -5.51
CA GLN A 460 -1.40 -24.24 -5.55
C GLN A 460 -0.82 -25.43 -6.30
N LYS A 461 -1.27 -26.66 -6.01
CA LYS A 461 -0.83 -27.86 -6.73
C LYS A 461 -1.21 -27.81 -8.22
N ASP A 462 -2.35 -27.22 -8.57
CA ASP A 462 -2.83 -27.05 -9.95
C ASP A 462 -2.24 -25.81 -10.63
N ALA A 463 -1.94 -24.72 -9.91
CA ALA A 463 -1.20 -23.55 -10.41
C ALA A 463 0.29 -23.88 -10.62
N LEU A 464 0.88 -24.70 -9.74
CA LEU A 464 2.20 -25.31 -9.88
C LEU A 464 2.23 -26.23 -11.10
N ARG A 465 1.20 -27.04 -11.34
CA ARG A 465 1.07 -27.89 -12.57
C ARG A 465 0.77 -27.08 -13.84
N ALA A 466 0.06 -25.96 -13.75
CA ALA A 466 -0.28 -25.12 -14.91
C ALA A 466 0.84 -24.13 -15.30
N GLY A 467 1.86 -23.96 -14.44
CA GLY A 467 2.94 -23.00 -14.62
C GLY A 467 2.42 -21.58 -14.82
N ALA A 468 1.39 -21.18 -14.07
CA ALA A 468 0.89 -19.82 -14.05
C ALA A 468 1.64 -19.06 -12.96
N ALA A 469 2.28 -17.93 -13.31
CA ALA A 469 2.62 -16.93 -12.32
C ALA A 469 1.34 -16.60 -11.54
N ILE A 470 1.42 -16.45 -10.22
CA ILE A 470 0.34 -15.85 -9.44
C ILE A 470 0.26 -14.38 -9.89
N SER A 471 -0.36 -14.12 -11.05
CA SER A 471 -0.99 -12.86 -11.36
C SER A 471 -2.43 -12.98 -10.91
N HIS A 472 -2.66 -12.64 -9.64
CA HIS A 472 -3.79 -11.83 -9.16
C HIS A 472 -5.00 -11.79 -10.11
N GLY A 473 -6.09 -12.52 -9.84
CA GLY A 473 -7.30 -12.40 -10.65
C GLY A 473 -8.44 -13.33 -10.28
N ALA A 474 -8.45 -14.58 -10.75
CA ALA A 474 -9.70 -15.34 -10.84
C ALA A 474 -10.16 -16.04 -9.52
N ALA A 475 -9.25 -16.59 -8.71
CA ALA A 475 -9.64 -17.25 -7.45
C ALA A 475 -9.90 -16.25 -6.31
N ALA A 476 -9.28 -15.07 -6.37
CA ALA A 476 -9.46 -14.00 -5.40
C ALA A 476 -10.63 -13.06 -5.75
N ALA A 477 -11.08 -12.99 -7.01
CA ALA A 477 -12.21 -12.13 -7.40
C ALA A 477 -13.52 -12.52 -6.71
N ASN A 478 -13.76 -13.81 -6.48
CA ASN A 478 -15.01 -14.28 -5.86
C ASN A 478 -14.91 -14.55 -4.35
N ALA A 479 -13.73 -14.41 -3.73
CA ALA A 479 -13.53 -14.62 -2.29
C ALA A 479 -12.82 -13.45 -1.56
N GLY A 480 -12.16 -12.54 -2.29
CA GLY A 480 -11.21 -11.56 -1.74
C GLY A 480 -11.68 -10.11 -1.76
N ALA A 481 -12.77 -9.76 -2.45
CA ALA A 481 -13.27 -8.38 -2.49
C ALA A 481 -13.62 -7.82 -1.09
N GLY A 482 -14.03 -8.69 -0.15
CA GLY A 482 -14.30 -8.31 1.24
C GLY A 482 -13.10 -8.41 2.19
N VAL A 483 -12.10 -9.24 1.86
CA VAL A 483 -10.98 -9.57 2.77
C VAL A 483 -9.84 -8.55 2.69
N VAL A 484 -9.54 -8.05 1.48
CA VAL A 484 -8.51 -7.02 1.27
C VAL A 484 -8.90 -5.68 1.92
N GLY A 485 -10.20 -5.34 1.92
CA GLY A 485 -10.73 -4.15 2.59
C GLY A 485 -10.75 -4.25 4.12
N ALA A 486 -10.95 -5.44 4.68
CA ALA A 486 -11.07 -5.65 6.12
C ALA A 486 -9.75 -5.46 6.91
N PHE A 487 -8.59 -5.70 6.28
CA PHE A 487 -7.27 -5.55 6.90
C PHE A 487 -6.58 -4.21 6.58
N ALA A 488 -7.04 -3.47 5.57
CA ALA A 488 -6.62 -2.08 5.33
C ALA A 488 -7.25 -1.10 6.34
N TRP A 489 -8.39 -1.47 6.92
CA TRP A 489 -9.21 -0.65 7.81
C TRP A 489 -8.54 -0.21 9.13
N PRO A 490 -7.79 -1.06 9.85
CA PRO A 490 -7.23 -0.70 11.16
C PRO A 490 -6.13 0.37 11.09
N LEU A 491 -5.34 0.44 10.03
CA LEU A 491 -4.18 1.35 9.97
C LEU A 491 -4.58 2.79 9.58
N ALA A 492 -5.61 2.95 8.75
CA ALA A 492 -6.20 4.26 8.44
C ALA A 492 -6.94 4.88 9.65
N VAL A 493 -7.38 4.06 10.60
CA VAL A 493 -8.04 4.47 11.86
C VAL A 493 -7.04 4.69 12.99
N MET A 494 -5.83 4.12 12.93
CA MET A 494 -4.87 4.11 14.04
C MET A 494 -3.83 5.23 14.02
N THR A 495 -3.60 5.88 12.88
CA THR A 495 -2.80 7.12 12.84
C THR A 495 -3.61 8.35 13.24
N ALA A 496 -4.95 8.28 13.13
CA ALA A 496 -5.86 9.32 13.58
C ALA A 496 -6.58 8.82 14.84
N SER A 497 -6.03 9.15 16.02
CA SER A 497 -6.57 8.70 17.29
C SER A 497 -8.03 9.18 17.43
N SER A 498 -9.00 8.31 17.15
CA SER A 498 -10.43 8.51 17.42
C SER A 498 -11.12 9.74 16.80
N VAL A 499 -11.21 9.81 15.46
CA VAL A 499 -12.28 10.63 14.84
C VAL A 499 -13.37 9.69 14.32
N LEU A 500 -14.37 9.47 15.17
CA LEU A 500 -15.68 8.98 14.71
C LEU A 500 -16.27 10.05 13.80
N PHE A 501 -16.57 9.65 12.57
CA PHE A 501 -17.13 10.51 11.53
C PHE A 501 -18.54 10.94 11.96
N SER A 502 -18.71 12.23 12.29
CA SER A 502 -20.02 12.85 12.15
C SER A 502 -20.17 13.29 10.70
N ILE A 503 -21.34 13.03 10.12
CA ILE A 503 -21.69 13.49 8.77
C ILE A 503 -21.66 15.02 8.79
N ALA A 504 -20.65 15.62 8.18
CA ALA A 504 -20.64 17.04 7.87
C ALA A 504 -21.52 17.25 6.62
N THR A 505 -22.52 18.10 6.73
CA THR A 505 -23.38 18.50 5.59
C THR A 505 -22.77 19.64 4.75
N ASP A 506 -21.54 20.07 5.09
CA ASP A 506 -20.80 21.13 4.41
C ASP A 506 -19.39 20.64 4.05
N ASN A 507 -19.03 20.78 2.77
CA ASN A 507 -17.74 20.35 2.23
C ASN A 507 -16.56 21.16 2.80
N ALA A 508 -16.76 22.42 3.21
CA ALA A 508 -15.72 23.20 3.88
C ALA A 508 -15.40 22.65 5.28
N LEU A 509 -16.43 22.16 5.98
CA LEU A 509 -16.27 21.47 7.26
C LEU A 509 -15.59 20.11 7.08
N ALA A 510 -15.96 19.36 6.04
CA ALA A 510 -15.32 18.09 5.69
C ALA A 510 -13.83 18.27 5.35
N GLN A 511 -13.46 19.32 4.59
CA GLN A 511 -12.06 19.64 4.28
C GLN A 511 -11.25 19.99 5.55
N ASN A 512 -11.83 20.79 6.46
CA ASN A 512 -11.19 21.15 7.74
C ASN A 512 -11.01 19.93 8.66
N GLN A 513 -11.97 19.00 8.68
CA GLN A 513 -11.83 17.72 9.39
C GLN A 513 -10.69 16.89 8.80
N GLN A 514 -10.55 16.89 7.48
CA GLN A 514 -9.59 16.07 6.79
C GLN A 514 -8.14 16.50 7.02
N ILE A 515 -7.87 17.81 7.02
CA ILE A 515 -6.53 18.32 7.35
C ILE A 515 -6.16 18.04 8.82
N ALA A 516 -7.12 18.07 9.74
CA ALA A 516 -6.88 17.68 11.13
C ALA A 516 -6.48 16.20 11.25
N ILE A 517 -7.15 15.31 10.51
CA ILE A 517 -6.81 13.88 10.43
C ILE A 517 -5.39 13.67 9.89
N VAL A 518 -5.02 14.37 8.81
CA VAL A 518 -3.66 14.29 8.22
C VAL A 518 -2.60 14.75 9.22
N ASN A 519 -2.86 15.85 9.93
CA ASN A 519 -1.91 16.38 10.92
C ASN A 519 -1.74 15.47 12.14
N ASP A 520 -2.84 14.92 12.68
CA ASP A 520 -2.78 13.93 13.78
C ASP A 520 -2.02 12.67 13.35
N ALA A 521 -2.23 12.22 12.11
CA ALA A 521 -1.49 11.11 11.52
C ALA A 521 0.01 11.38 11.44
N LEU A 522 0.42 12.58 11.02
CA LEU A 522 1.82 12.98 10.98
C LEU A 522 2.45 13.04 12.38
N GLU A 523 1.73 13.58 13.38
CA GLU A 523 2.22 13.65 14.76
C GLU A 523 2.34 12.25 15.39
N THR A 524 1.32 11.42 15.23
CA THR A 524 1.31 10.05 15.75
C THR A 524 2.38 9.18 15.08
N ALA A 525 2.63 9.38 13.79
CA ALA A 525 3.69 8.68 13.05
C ALA A 525 5.12 9.09 13.45
N GLN A 526 5.30 10.16 14.23
CA GLN A 526 6.60 10.53 14.81
C GLN A 526 6.86 9.89 16.17
N LYS A 527 5.81 9.42 16.86
CA LYS A 527 5.93 8.79 18.19
C LYS A 527 6.51 7.38 18.04
N PRO A 528 7.57 7.01 18.78
CA PRO A 528 8.19 5.69 18.68
C PRO A 528 7.23 4.57 19.10
N VAL A 529 7.21 3.48 18.33
CA VAL A 529 6.39 2.30 18.63
C VAL A 529 6.94 1.55 19.84
N ASN A 530 6.08 1.34 20.84
CA ASN A 530 6.31 0.40 21.94
C ASN A 530 5.33 -0.76 21.81
N LEU A 531 5.84 -1.95 21.43
CA LEU A 531 5.01 -3.13 21.16
C LEU A 531 4.19 -3.57 22.37
N SER A 532 4.79 -3.58 23.58
CA SER A 532 4.11 -4.03 24.80
C SER A 532 2.96 -3.11 25.20
N ARG A 533 3.09 -1.79 24.97
CA ARG A 533 1.98 -0.84 25.15
C ARG A 533 0.95 -0.96 24.04
N LEU A 534 1.40 -1.20 22.81
CA LEU A 534 0.56 -1.27 21.63
C LEU A 534 -0.42 -2.45 21.71
N ILE A 535 0.02 -3.63 22.17
CA ILE A 535 -0.85 -4.80 22.27
C ILE A 535 -1.92 -4.72 23.39
N LEU A 536 -1.90 -3.66 24.22
CA LEU A 536 -2.91 -3.49 25.29
C LEU A 536 -4.29 -3.13 24.70
N THR A 537 -4.32 -2.41 23.58
CA THR A 537 -5.58 -2.03 22.93
C THR A 537 -5.96 -3.02 21.82
N PRO A 538 -7.27 -3.25 21.57
CA PRO A 538 -7.72 -4.07 20.44
C PRO A 538 -7.15 -3.61 19.10
N GLU A 539 -7.08 -2.30 18.89
CA GLU A 539 -6.63 -1.69 17.65
C GLU A 539 -5.10 -1.82 17.47
N GLY A 540 -4.34 -1.73 18.57
CA GLY A 540 -2.89 -1.93 18.52
C GLY A 540 -2.50 -3.38 18.26
N ARG A 541 -3.29 -4.35 18.75
CA ARG A 541 -3.11 -5.76 18.36
C ARG A 541 -3.35 -5.98 16.86
N MET A 542 -4.35 -5.30 16.30
CA MET A 542 -4.62 -5.32 14.86
C MET A 542 -3.49 -4.70 14.04
N GLU A 543 -2.92 -3.59 14.51
CA GLU A 543 -1.77 -2.96 13.88
C GLU A 543 -0.54 -3.87 13.86
N VAL A 544 -0.24 -4.54 14.98
CA VAL A 544 0.86 -5.51 15.07
C VAL A 544 0.66 -6.67 14.10
N MET A 545 -0.53 -7.26 14.08
CA MET A 545 -0.87 -8.37 13.17
C MET A 545 -0.80 -7.96 11.69
N SER A 546 -1.35 -6.80 11.34
CA SER A 546 -1.39 -6.32 9.96
C SER A 546 0.01 -6.03 9.43
N ASN A 547 0.86 -5.44 10.28
CA ASN A 547 2.27 -5.23 9.94
C ASN A 547 3.06 -6.54 9.89
N TRP A 548 2.77 -7.51 10.77
CA TRP A 548 3.35 -8.84 10.67
C TRP A 548 3.03 -9.51 9.33
N ALA A 549 1.78 -9.46 8.89
CA ALA A 549 1.35 -9.97 7.60
C ALA A 549 2.07 -9.29 6.42
N LEU A 550 2.16 -7.96 6.45
CA LEU A 550 2.87 -7.20 5.41
C LEU A 550 4.37 -7.46 5.40
N MET A 551 4.95 -7.68 6.56
CA MET A 551 6.37 -7.95 6.74
C MET A 551 6.75 -9.38 6.32
N THR A 552 5.81 -10.32 6.35
CA THR A 552 6.06 -11.75 6.07
C THR A 552 5.46 -12.23 4.75
N GLN A 553 4.97 -11.32 3.90
CA GLN A 553 4.19 -11.67 2.72
C GLN A 553 4.96 -12.36 1.58
N GLU A 554 6.29 -12.23 1.51
CA GLU A 554 7.11 -12.90 0.50
C GLU A 554 7.56 -14.29 0.95
N TYR A 555 7.55 -15.24 0.01
CA TYR A 555 7.92 -16.64 0.25
C TYR A 555 9.41 -16.88 0.03
N TYR A 556 10.25 -16.15 0.76
CA TYR A 556 11.69 -16.40 0.74
C TYR A 556 12.01 -17.70 1.49
N LYS A 557 12.71 -18.62 0.83
CA LYS A 557 13.14 -19.88 1.44
C LYS A 557 14.09 -19.67 2.63
N PRO A 558 14.09 -20.59 3.62
CA PRO A 558 15.13 -20.63 4.65
C PRO A 558 16.52 -20.67 4.02
N ASN A 559 17.50 -20.01 4.68
CA ASN A 559 18.89 -20.18 4.30
C ASN A 559 19.28 -21.63 4.57
N ALA A 560 19.70 -22.38 3.55
CA ALA A 560 19.93 -23.82 3.66
C ALA A 560 20.93 -24.18 4.78
N ARG A 561 22.00 -23.39 4.96
CA ARG A 561 23.02 -23.64 5.98
C ARG A 561 22.50 -23.38 7.38
N THR A 562 21.88 -22.22 7.60
CA THR A 562 21.30 -21.86 8.91
C THR A 562 20.17 -22.83 9.27
N TRP A 563 19.32 -23.16 8.31
CA TRP A 563 18.18 -24.06 8.53
C TRP A 563 18.61 -25.48 8.88
N ALA A 564 19.62 -26.02 8.18
CA ALA A 564 20.19 -27.33 8.50
C ALA A 564 20.84 -27.40 9.89
N ALA A 565 21.33 -26.27 10.42
CA ALA A 565 21.90 -26.21 11.77
C ALA A 565 20.85 -26.11 12.89
N LEU A 566 19.65 -25.62 12.58
CA LEU A 566 18.58 -25.37 13.56
C LEU A 566 17.53 -26.48 13.63
N MET A 567 17.31 -27.18 12.51
CA MET A 567 16.33 -28.25 12.42
C MET A 567 16.97 -29.58 12.85
N PRO A 568 16.34 -30.36 13.74
CA PRO A 568 16.81 -31.69 14.06
C PRO A 568 16.82 -32.54 12.80
N THR A 569 17.91 -33.27 12.57
CA THR A 569 17.99 -34.29 11.53
C THR A 569 16.85 -35.29 11.78
N PRO A 570 16.06 -35.65 10.76
CA PRO A 570 15.06 -36.70 10.92
C PRO A 570 15.77 -37.94 11.48
N SER A 571 15.26 -38.50 12.58
CA SER A 571 15.75 -39.77 13.09
C SER A 571 15.43 -40.85 12.06
N SER A 572 16.31 -41.06 11.10
CA SER A 572 16.40 -42.35 10.45
C SER A 572 16.93 -43.31 11.50
N THR A 573 16.14 -44.30 11.88
CA THR A 573 16.64 -45.48 12.58
C THR A 573 17.78 -46.08 11.75
N GLY A 574 19.04 -45.80 12.11
CA GLY A 574 20.22 -46.24 11.37
C GLY A 574 21.54 -45.97 12.12
N ASN A 575 22.16 -47.05 12.59
CA ASN A 575 23.53 -47.27 13.09
C ASN A 575 24.42 -46.04 13.38
N THR A 576 24.84 -45.89 14.64
CA THR A 576 25.92 -45.00 15.08
C THR A 576 27.25 -45.72 15.21
N ALA A 577 28.37 -45.02 14.97
CA ALA A 577 29.73 -45.48 15.26
C ALA A 577 30.47 -44.44 16.13
N THR A 578 31.31 -44.91 17.05
CA THR A 578 32.09 -44.06 17.95
C THR A 578 33.57 -44.11 17.57
N ILE A 579 34.18 -42.96 17.34
CA ILE A 579 35.60 -42.83 16.98
C ILE A 579 36.32 -42.03 18.08
N ASN A 580 37.49 -42.50 18.52
CA ASN A 580 38.32 -41.75 19.45
C ASN A 580 39.36 -40.93 18.67
N VAL A 581 39.36 -39.60 18.87
CA VAL A 581 40.38 -38.70 18.32
C VAL A 581 41.05 -37.98 19.49
N ASN A 582 42.34 -38.23 19.70
CA ASN A 582 43.14 -37.65 20.79
C ASN A 582 42.46 -37.69 22.16
N GLY A 583 41.88 -38.85 22.52
CA GLY A 583 41.22 -39.05 23.82
C GLY A 583 39.77 -38.59 23.87
N THR A 584 39.23 -37.98 22.80
CA THR A 584 37.83 -37.56 22.72
C THR A 584 37.02 -38.55 21.90
N ASN A 585 36.00 -39.15 22.50
CA ASN A 585 35.05 -40.00 21.80
C ASN A 585 34.03 -39.13 21.03
N VAL A 586 34.05 -39.23 19.71
CA VAL A 586 33.10 -38.58 18.80
C VAL A 586 32.12 -39.63 18.30
N VAL A 587 30.84 -39.41 18.58
CA VAL A 587 29.74 -40.27 18.08
C VAL A 587 29.28 -39.72 16.74
N VAL A 588 29.28 -40.57 15.71
CA VAL A 588 28.89 -40.22 14.35
C VAL A 588 27.65 -41.02 13.97
N ASP A 589 26.57 -40.32 13.59
CA ASP A 589 25.41 -40.92 12.92
C ASP A 589 25.83 -41.38 11.52
N VAL A 590 25.63 -42.65 11.19
CA VAL A 590 26.01 -43.22 9.89
C VAL A 590 24.75 -43.67 9.13
N PRO A 591 23.97 -42.75 8.52
CA PRO A 591 22.81 -43.20 7.76
C PRO A 591 23.22 -43.86 6.43
N THR A 592 24.38 -43.54 5.84
CA THR A 592 24.82 -44.07 4.53
C THR A 592 26.30 -43.78 4.22
N VAL A 593 27.23 -44.43 4.92
CA VAL A 593 28.67 -44.42 4.53
C VAL A 593 29.13 -45.88 4.42
N PRO A 594 29.66 -46.36 3.29
CA PRO A 594 29.87 -47.77 3.02
C PRO A 594 31.19 -48.30 3.59
N SER A 595 32.16 -47.43 3.90
CA SER A 595 33.36 -47.77 4.65
C SER A 595 34.07 -46.50 5.14
N VAL A 596 34.65 -46.60 6.34
CA VAL A 596 35.60 -45.64 6.90
C VAL A 596 36.92 -46.38 7.02
N THR A 597 37.99 -45.83 6.44
CA THR A 597 39.34 -46.39 6.55
C THR A 597 40.27 -45.35 7.17
N LEU A 598 41.13 -45.80 8.08
CA LEU A 598 42.13 -44.95 8.74
C LEU A 598 43.43 -45.01 7.95
N GLU A 599 43.87 -43.86 7.46
CA GLU A 599 45.21 -43.67 6.88
C GLU A 599 45.99 -42.67 7.74
N GLY A 600 46.74 -43.18 8.71
CA GLY A 600 47.48 -42.36 9.67
C GLY A 600 46.56 -41.41 10.46
N ASP A 601 46.88 -40.11 10.47
CA ASP A 601 46.14 -39.08 11.20
C ASP A 601 44.92 -38.53 10.44
N ARG A 602 44.49 -39.20 9.36
CA ARG A 602 43.37 -38.77 8.51
C ARG A 602 42.28 -39.84 8.45
N VAL A 603 41.04 -39.38 8.61
CA VAL A 603 39.82 -40.17 8.33
C VAL A 603 39.50 -40.01 6.85
N VAL A 604 39.59 -41.08 6.08
CA VAL A 604 39.16 -41.10 4.68
C VAL A 604 37.76 -41.73 4.62
N VAL A 605 36.78 -40.92 4.19
CA VAL A 605 35.39 -41.34 4.01
C VAL A 605 35.22 -41.87 2.59
N GLY A 606 35.01 -43.17 2.44
CA GLY A 606 34.68 -43.79 1.17
C GLY A 606 33.25 -43.44 0.73
N LYS A 607 33.03 -43.20 -0.57
CA LYS A 607 31.73 -42.79 -1.14
C LYS A 607 30.73 -43.95 -1.14
N ALA A 608 29.52 -43.74 -0.57
CA ALA A 608 28.37 -44.65 -0.59
C ALA A 608 28.08 -45.20 -1.99
N SER A 609 27.98 -46.53 -2.09
CA SER A 609 27.38 -47.24 -3.21
C SER A 609 25.85 -47.05 -3.19
N GLY A 610 25.41 -45.82 -3.40
CA GLY A 610 24.08 -45.41 -3.86
C GLY A 610 24.33 -44.35 -4.92
N SER A 611 23.80 -44.56 -6.13
CA SER A 611 24.21 -43.92 -7.40
C SER A 611 24.82 -42.53 -7.23
N ALA A 612 26.05 -42.34 -7.72
CA ALA A 612 26.71 -41.05 -7.77
C ALA A 612 25.75 -39.94 -8.29
N PRO A 613 25.90 -38.67 -7.82
CA PRO A 613 25.18 -37.54 -8.42
C PRO A 613 25.36 -37.63 -9.93
N SER A 614 24.23 -37.76 -10.62
CA SER A 614 24.21 -38.18 -12.01
C SER A 614 23.16 -37.41 -12.77
N TRP A 615 23.41 -37.31 -14.07
CA TRP A 615 22.49 -36.70 -15.00
C TRP A 615 21.37 -37.68 -15.30
N GLU A 616 20.18 -37.37 -14.83
CA GLU A 616 18.98 -38.11 -15.16
C GLU A 616 18.46 -37.60 -16.51
N LYS A 617 18.32 -38.49 -17.49
CA LYS A 617 17.71 -38.15 -18.78
C LYS A 617 16.23 -37.83 -18.58
N VAL A 618 15.80 -36.67 -19.05
CA VAL A 618 14.39 -36.28 -19.02
C VAL A 618 13.83 -36.40 -20.43
N ALA A 619 12.63 -36.94 -20.55
CA ALA A 619 11.97 -37.09 -21.85
C ALA A 619 11.78 -35.71 -22.50
N GLY A 620 12.31 -35.54 -23.72
CA GLY A 620 12.26 -34.29 -24.47
C GLY A 620 13.55 -34.05 -25.25
N ALA A 621 13.50 -33.07 -26.16
CA ALA A 621 14.69 -32.61 -26.86
C ALA A 621 14.66 -31.08 -27.00
N ALA A 622 15.81 -30.44 -26.79
CA ALA A 622 15.93 -28.98 -26.76
C ALA A 622 17.28 -28.50 -27.32
N HIS A 623 17.29 -27.27 -27.85
CA HIS A 623 18.49 -26.51 -28.22
C HIS A 623 18.97 -25.58 -27.12
N ASP A 624 18.08 -25.12 -26.26
CA ASP A 624 18.36 -24.19 -25.18
C ASP A 624 17.43 -24.42 -23.98
N VAL A 625 17.89 -24.11 -22.77
CA VAL A 625 17.15 -24.33 -21.52
C VAL A 625 17.43 -23.20 -20.53
N ALA A 626 16.36 -22.67 -19.94
CA ALA A 626 16.45 -21.71 -18.84
C ALA A 626 15.52 -22.13 -17.71
N VAL A 627 15.88 -21.81 -16.48
CA VAL A 627 15.11 -22.20 -15.30
C VAL A 627 14.78 -20.96 -14.49
N GLY A 628 13.49 -20.75 -14.23
CA GLY A 628 13.04 -19.66 -13.35
C GLY A 628 13.38 -19.89 -11.89
N SER A 629 13.29 -18.83 -11.08
CA SER A 629 13.56 -18.90 -9.63
C SER A 629 12.57 -19.80 -8.88
N ASP A 630 11.37 -20.01 -9.43
CA ASP A 630 10.37 -20.96 -8.93
C ASP A 630 10.68 -22.42 -9.31
N GLY A 631 11.67 -22.65 -10.17
CA GLY A 631 12.04 -23.95 -10.72
C GLY A 631 11.23 -24.36 -11.95
N THR A 632 10.44 -23.47 -12.54
CA THR A 632 9.85 -23.72 -13.85
C THR A 632 10.94 -23.74 -14.91
N VAL A 633 11.06 -24.84 -15.65
CA VAL A 633 12.05 -25.04 -16.71
C VAL A 633 11.41 -24.69 -18.04
N TYR A 634 12.04 -23.78 -18.78
CA TYR A 634 11.69 -23.46 -20.14
C TYR A 634 12.73 -24.06 -21.08
N ALA A 635 12.27 -24.61 -22.21
CA ALA A 635 13.14 -25.21 -23.20
C ALA A 635 12.74 -24.77 -24.62
N ILE A 636 13.75 -24.45 -25.42
CA ILE A 636 13.61 -24.27 -26.87
C ILE A 636 13.74 -25.66 -27.49
N GLY A 637 12.66 -26.21 -28.03
CA GLY A 637 12.63 -27.53 -28.64
C GLY A 637 13.38 -27.63 -29.97
N VAL A 638 13.24 -28.76 -30.66
CA VAL A 638 13.95 -29.05 -31.93
C VAL A 638 13.08 -28.89 -33.18
N LYS A 639 11.75 -28.77 -33.04
CA LYS A 639 10.84 -28.61 -34.18
C LYS A 639 10.74 -27.14 -34.60
N LYS A 640 11.09 -26.86 -35.85
CA LYS A 640 11.05 -25.49 -36.41
C LYS A 640 9.61 -24.94 -36.47
N THR A 641 9.48 -23.65 -36.23
CA THR A 641 8.23 -22.88 -36.29
C THR A 641 8.53 -21.43 -36.68
N SER A 642 7.51 -20.60 -36.90
CA SER A 642 7.73 -19.16 -37.13
C SER A 642 8.43 -18.52 -35.91
N GLY A 643 9.56 -17.84 -36.15
CA GLY A 643 10.38 -17.21 -35.10
C GLY A 643 11.51 -18.07 -34.55
N GLY A 644 11.69 -19.32 -35.00
CA GLY A 644 12.76 -20.21 -34.54
C GLY A 644 12.25 -21.62 -34.31
N TYR A 645 12.31 -22.10 -33.06
CA TYR A 645 11.86 -23.43 -32.67
C TYR A 645 10.71 -23.38 -31.66
N GLN A 646 9.90 -24.43 -31.64
CA GLN A 646 8.81 -24.57 -30.68
C GLN A 646 9.33 -24.50 -29.26
N MET A 647 8.59 -23.82 -28.38
CA MET A 647 9.00 -23.63 -27.00
C MET A 647 8.13 -24.48 -26.06
N PHE A 648 8.73 -24.90 -24.95
CA PHE A 648 8.08 -25.73 -23.94
C PHE A 648 8.39 -25.21 -22.55
N LYS A 649 7.48 -25.47 -21.61
CA LYS A 649 7.67 -25.24 -20.18
C LYS A 649 7.34 -26.50 -19.38
N ARG A 650 8.06 -26.74 -18.29
CA ARG A 650 7.88 -27.86 -17.36
C ARG A 650 7.99 -27.32 -15.94
N ALA A 651 6.95 -27.49 -15.14
CA ALA A 651 7.02 -27.12 -13.73
C ALA A 651 7.97 -28.04 -12.96
N LYS A 652 8.53 -27.55 -11.85
CA LYS A 652 9.57 -28.27 -11.06
C LYS A 652 9.18 -29.70 -10.69
N THR A 653 7.91 -29.95 -10.36
CA THR A 653 7.40 -31.26 -9.92
C THR A 653 6.75 -32.07 -11.03
N ASP A 654 6.61 -31.51 -12.23
CA ASP A 654 5.90 -32.18 -13.33
C ASP A 654 6.81 -33.16 -14.06
N SER A 655 6.25 -34.22 -14.62
CA SER A 655 6.97 -35.17 -15.47
C SER A 655 6.85 -34.88 -16.97
N LYS A 656 6.03 -33.88 -17.37
CA LYS A 656 5.70 -33.60 -18.78
C LYS A 656 6.02 -32.16 -19.17
N TRP A 657 6.42 -31.99 -20.43
CA TRP A 657 6.58 -30.68 -21.07
C TRP A 657 5.25 -30.19 -21.65
N THR A 658 4.95 -28.92 -21.40
CA THR A 658 3.79 -28.23 -21.97
C THR A 658 4.26 -27.27 -23.05
N ARG A 659 3.74 -27.39 -24.27
CA ARG A 659 4.08 -26.48 -25.37
C ARG A 659 3.52 -25.08 -25.10
N ILE A 660 4.32 -24.05 -25.34
CA ILE A 660 3.88 -22.65 -25.33
C ILE A 660 3.88 -22.07 -26.75
N ILE A 661 3.00 -21.09 -27.00
CA ILE A 661 2.81 -20.47 -28.32
C ILE A 661 4.06 -19.67 -28.71
N GLY A 662 4.39 -19.60 -29.99
CA GLY A 662 5.52 -18.82 -30.52
C GLY A 662 6.72 -19.68 -30.94
N GLY A 663 7.82 -19.01 -31.28
CA GLY A 663 9.11 -19.63 -31.58
C GLY A 663 10.27 -18.72 -31.22
N ALA A 664 11.37 -19.33 -30.78
CA ALA A 664 12.59 -18.63 -30.39
C ALA A 664 13.86 -19.45 -30.63
N LEU A 665 15.02 -18.80 -30.53
CA LEU A 665 16.36 -19.40 -30.56
C LEU A 665 17.03 -19.42 -29.18
N ARG A 666 16.74 -18.44 -28.33
CA ARG A 666 17.28 -18.32 -26.97
C ARG A 666 16.21 -17.95 -25.97
N ILE A 667 16.39 -18.40 -24.74
CA ILE A 667 15.47 -18.13 -23.64
C ILE A 667 16.21 -17.83 -22.33
N ALA A 668 15.70 -16.86 -21.58
CA ALA A 668 16.11 -16.56 -20.22
C ALA A 668 14.88 -16.25 -19.36
N VAL A 669 15.00 -16.29 -18.03
CA VAL A 669 13.85 -16.12 -17.13
C VAL A 669 14.13 -15.10 -16.03
N ALA A 670 13.46 -13.95 -16.08
CA ALA A 670 13.46 -12.95 -15.03
C ALA A 670 12.45 -13.31 -13.93
N GLY A 671 12.89 -14.03 -12.90
CA GLY A 671 12.01 -14.55 -11.85
C GLY A 671 11.11 -15.66 -12.40
N THR A 672 9.91 -15.29 -12.85
CA THR A 672 8.97 -16.19 -13.55
C THR A 672 8.58 -15.70 -14.96
N GLU A 673 9.08 -14.53 -15.37
CA GLU A 673 8.81 -13.95 -16.69
C GLU A 673 9.85 -14.42 -17.71
N ALA A 674 9.43 -15.18 -18.73
CA ALA A 674 10.32 -15.63 -19.78
C ALA A 674 10.61 -14.51 -20.80
N TRP A 675 11.87 -14.38 -21.15
CA TRP A 675 12.39 -13.50 -22.19
C TRP A 675 13.03 -14.34 -23.28
N VAL A 676 12.78 -13.98 -24.55
CA VAL A 676 13.28 -14.76 -25.68
C VAL A 676 13.83 -13.89 -26.79
N VAL A 677 14.75 -14.49 -27.54
CA VAL A 677 15.28 -13.94 -28.79
C VAL A 677 14.89 -14.88 -29.93
N ASN A 678 14.30 -14.32 -30.98
CA ASN A 678 13.84 -15.09 -32.14
C ASN A 678 14.91 -15.20 -33.24
N ASP A 679 14.60 -15.92 -34.32
CA ASP A 679 15.49 -16.16 -35.47
C ASP A 679 15.87 -14.92 -36.28
N LYS A 680 15.20 -13.78 -36.06
CA LYS A 680 15.52 -12.47 -36.65
C LYS A 680 16.19 -11.52 -35.65
N GLY A 681 16.56 -12.02 -34.48
CA GLY A 681 17.11 -11.23 -33.38
C GLY A 681 16.11 -10.31 -32.67
N GLY A 682 14.82 -10.49 -32.91
CA GLY A 682 13.76 -9.78 -32.20
C GLY A 682 13.66 -10.25 -30.75
N ILE A 683 13.53 -9.30 -29.83
CA ILE A 683 13.44 -9.53 -28.38
C ILE A 683 11.98 -9.52 -27.98
N TYR A 684 11.56 -10.53 -27.22
CA TYR A 684 10.19 -10.66 -26.74
C TYR A 684 10.16 -11.04 -25.28
N VAL A 685 9.13 -10.58 -24.58
CA VAL A 685 8.85 -10.91 -23.19
C VAL A 685 7.46 -11.53 -23.08
N GLN A 686 7.33 -12.55 -22.25
CA GLN A 686 6.09 -13.25 -22.03
C GLN A 686 5.07 -12.36 -21.30
N SER A 687 3.87 -12.25 -21.85
CA SER A 687 2.74 -11.51 -21.26
C SER A 687 1.52 -12.43 -21.25
N GLY A 688 1.34 -13.15 -20.14
CA GLY A 688 0.37 -14.24 -20.04
C GLY A 688 0.69 -15.37 -21.02
N THR A 689 -0.23 -15.65 -21.96
CA THR A 689 -0.06 -16.66 -23.03
C THR A 689 0.50 -16.08 -24.33
N ARG A 690 0.73 -14.76 -24.39
CA ARG A 690 1.21 -14.04 -25.59
C ARG A 690 2.63 -13.53 -25.39
N TRP A 691 3.25 -13.11 -26.49
CA TRP A 691 4.58 -12.49 -26.50
C TRP A 691 4.46 -11.02 -26.88
N ARG A 692 5.03 -10.14 -26.06
CA ARG A 692 5.13 -8.72 -26.34
C ARG A 692 6.52 -8.43 -26.90
N ARG A 693 6.60 -7.80 -28.06
CA ARG A 693 7.87 -7.35 -28.64
C ARG A 693 8.46 -6.23 -27.79
N VAL A 694 9.75 -6.33 -27.50
CA VAL A 694 10.52 -5.27 -26.85
C VAL A 694 11.42 -4.65 -27.91
N SER A 695 11.32 -3.33 -28.09
CA SER A 695 12.17 -2.63 -29.03
C SER A 695 13.63 -2.67 -28.53
N GLY A 696 14.57 -2.89 -29.44
CA GLY A 696 15.99 -3.03 -29.11
C GLY A 696 16.83 -3.45 -30.31
N PRO A 697 18.17 -3.50 -30.15
CA PRO A 697 19.06 -4.00 -31.18
C PRO A 697 18.78 -5.49 -31.44
N ALA A 698 19.10 -5.97 -32.64
CA ALA A 698 18.98 -7.38 -32.97
C ALA A 698 19.90 -8.19 -32.02
N ALA A 699 19.30 -9.10 -31.24
CA ALA A 699 20.02 -9.91 -30.26
C ALA A 699 20.32 -11.31 -30.82
N GLN A 700 21.38 -11.93 -30.32
CA GLN A 700 21.69 -13.35 -30.54
C GLN A 700 21.61 -14.17 -29.26
N ASP A 701 21.68 -13.52 -28.10
CA ASP A 701 21.54 -14.17 -26.79
C ASP A 701 20.96 -13.21 -25.76
N ILE A 702 20.36 -13.76 -24.70
CA ILE A 702 19.67 -13.00 -23.66
C ILE A 702 19.88 -13.63 -22.29
N GLY A 703 20.13 -12.78 -21.30
CA GLY A 703 20.19 -13.14 -19.89
C GLY A 703 19.25 -12.22 -19.10
N ALA A 704 18.50 -12.77 -18.16
CA ALA A 704 17.42 -12.03 -17.52
C ALA A 704 17.28 -12.44 -16.05
N SER A 705 17.16 -11.45 -15.17
CA SER A 705 16.83 -11.63 -13.76
C SER A 705 15.82 -10.56 -13.31
N ALA A 706 15.24 -10.72 -12.12
CA ALA A 706 14.30 -9.75 -11.57
C ALA A 706 14.89 -8.33 -11.41
N LYS A 707 16.23 -8.20 -11.37
CA LYS A 707 16.94 -6.92 -11.21
C LYS A 707 17.47 -6.34 -12.54
N GLY A 708 17.41 -7.07 -13.64
CA GLY A 708 17.88 -6.55 -14.92
C GLY A 708 17.87 -7.56 -16.07
N VAL A 709 17.81 -7.04 -17.29
CA VAL A 709 17.86 -7.83 -18.53
C VAL A 709 19.04 -7.35 -19.37
N TRP A 710 19.79 -8.30 -19.90
CA TRP A 710 20.97 -8.06 -20.73
C TRP A 710 20.88 -8.89 -22.00
N ILE A 711 21.46 -8.38 -23.08
CA ILE A 711 21.53 -9.10 -24.36
C ILE A 711 22.93 -9.03 -24.93
N ILE A 712 23.24 -10.04 -25.73
CA ILE A 712 24.32 -9.98 -26.70
C ILE A 712 23.70 -9.64 -28.05
N GLY A 713 24.14 -8.55 -28.66
CA GLY A 713 23.73 -8.16 -30.01
C GLY A 713 24.27 -9.13 -31.07
N ALA A 714 23.64 -9.15 -32.24
CA ALA A 714 24.15 -9.88 -33.41
C ALA A 714 25.52 -9.36 -33.91
N ASP A 715 25.98 -8.21 -33.38
CA ASP A 715 27.30 -7.61 -33.59
C ASP A 715 28.31 -7.95 -32.47
N ASP A 716 28.00 -8.96 -31.65
CA ASP A 716 28.70 -9.41 -30.44
C ASP A 716 28.78 -8.36 -29.31
N LYS A 717 28.17 -7.18 -29.45
CA LYS A 717 28.21 -6.15 -28.41
C LYS A 717 27.25 -6.49 -27.27
N ILE A 718 27.57 -5.98 -26.08
CA ILE A 718 26.81 -6.25 -24.86
C ILE A 718 25.89 -5.06 -24.57
N TYR A 719 24.61 -5.29 -24.35
CA TYR A 719 23.65 -4.24 -24.02
C TYR A 719 22.91 -4.55 -22.72
N GLN A 720 22.79 -3.53 -21.86
CA GLN A 720 21.99 -3.57 -20.64
C GLN A 720 20.66 -2.85 -20.88
N ARG A 721 19.55 -3.45 -20.46
CA ARG A 721 18.26 -2.76 -20.44
C ARG A 721 18.19 -1.78 -19.27
N VAL A 722 17.93 -0.51 -19.56
CA VAL A 722 17.77 0.57 -18.56
C VAL A 722 16.45 1.28 -18.85
N GLY A 723 15.44 1.05 -18.01
CA GLY A 723 14.08 1.49 -18.28
C GLY A 723 13.52 0.83 -19.56
N ASN A 724 13.19 1.64 -20.56
CA ASN A 724 12.72 1.16 -21.87
C ASN A 724 13.81 1.13 -22.94
N ASP A 725 15.03 1.58 -22.62
CA ASP A 725 16.14 1.70 -23.56
C ASP A 725 17.23 0.64 -23.37
N TRP A 726 18.09 0.48 -24.38
CA TRP A 726 19.25 -0.42 -24.34
C TRP A 726 20.54 0.39 -24.33
N LYS A 727 21.28 0.30 -23.23
CA LYS A 727 22.57 0.95 -23.07
C LYS A 727 23.69 0.02 -23.50
N LEU A 728 24.54 0.47 -24.42
CA LEU A 728 25.75 -0.24 -24.81
C LEU A 728 26.74 -0.29 -23.63
N VAL A 729 27.23 -1.48 -23.33
CA VAL A 729 28.26 -1.74 -22.33
C VAL A 729 29.52 -2.23 -23.04
N ALA A 730 30.67 -1.67 -22.68
CA ALA A 730 31.94 -1.99 -23.32
C ALA A 730 32.26 -3.48 -23.18
N GLY A 731 32.63 -4.13 -24.28
CA GLY A 731 32.94 -5.56 -24.31
C GLY A 731 32.30 -6.27 -25.51
N LYS A 732 32.73 -7.51 -25.75
CA LYS A 732 32.12 -8.40 -26.74
C LYS A 732 31.96 -9.80 -26.16
N ALA A 733 30.82 -10.44 -26.43
CA ALA A 733 30.50 -11.76 -25.91
C ALA A 733 29.65 -12.57 -26.90
N GLN A 734 29.44 -13.84 -26.58
CA GLN A 734 28.69 -14.82 -27.37
C GLN A 734 27.60 -15.51 -26.55
N ARG A 735 27.82 -15.68 -25.24
CA ARG A 735 26.79 -16.13 -24.29
C ARG A 735 26.69 -15.20 -23.10
N ILE A 736 25.48 -15.06 -22.55
CA ILE A 736 25.22 -14.27 -21.36
C ILE A 736 24.17 -14.92 -20.46
N ASP A 737 24.41 -14.82 -19.16
CA ASP A 737 23.34 -15.01 -18.16
C ASP A 737 23.49 -13.99 -17.03
N VAL A 738 22.43 -13.78 -16.25
CA VAL A 738 22.35 -12.72 -15.24
C VAL A 738 21.93 -13.30 -13.90
N ASP A 739 22.76 -13.13 -12.89
CA ASP A 739 22.42 -13.62 -11.55
C ASP A 739 21.26 -12.84 -10.90
N GLN A 740 20.71 -13.38 -9.81
CA GLN A 740 19.63 -12.74 -9.03
C GLN A 740 19.99 -11.36 -8.46
N ASP A 741 21.27 -10.98 -8.44
CA ASP A 741 21.72 -9.64 -8.07
C ASP A 741 21.79 -8.67 -9.26
N GLY A 742 21.45 -9.12 -10.47
CA GLY A 742 21.46 -8.33 -11.69
C GLY A 742 22.84 -8.24 -12.34
N ARG A 743 23.80 -9.08 -11.92
CA ARG A 743 25.17 -9.05 -12.44
C ARG A 743 25.31 -10.01 -13.62
N PRO A 744 25.70 -9.51 -14.82
CA PRO A 744 25.88 -10.37 -15.99
C PRO A 744 27.18 -11.16 -15.93
N TRP A 745 27.10 -12.39 -16.39
CA TRP A 745 28.19 -13.31 -16.65
C TRP A 745 28.20 -13.62 -18.13
N VAL A 746 29.38 -13.60 -18.76
CA VAL A 746 29.48 -13.76 -20.20
C VAL A 746 30.59 -14.72 -20.60
N VAL A 747 30.39 -15.35 -21.75
CA VAL A 747 31.41 -16.12 -22.45
C VAL A 747 31.62 -15.49 -23.82
N ASN A 748 32.86 -15.20 -24.20
CA ASN A 748 33.17 -14.63 -25.52
C ASN A 748 33.49 -15.69 -26.59
N ASN A 749 33.78 -15.24 -27.82
CA ASN A 749 34.07 -16.13 -28.94
C ASN A 749 35.36 -16.96 -28.81
N LYS A 750 36.26 -16.61 -27.88
CA LYS A 750 37.45 -17.40 -27.51
C LYS A 750 37.17 -18.37 -26.36
N GLY A 751 35.93 -18.41 -25.86
CA GLY A 751 35.52 -19.18 -24.69
C GLY A 751 35.95 -18.57 -23.35
N HIS A 752 36.52 -17.36 -23.32
CA HIS A 752 36.89 -16.71 -22.07
C HIS A 752 35.65 -16.31 -21.28
N ILE A 753 35.68 -16.56 -19.97
CA ILE A 753 34.57 -16.32 -19.05
C ILE A 753 34.83 -15.01 -18.29
N PHE A 754 33.82 -14.15 -18.22
CA PHE A 754 33.88 -12.90 -17.47
C PHE A 754 32.64 -12.71 -16.59
N VAL A 755 32.83 -12.03 -15.47
CA VAL A 755 31.75 -11.52 -14.61
C VAL A 755 31.86 -10.00 -14.51
N HIS A 756 30.74 -9.30 -14.55
CA HIS A 756 30.70 -7.86 -14.35
C HIS A 756 30.64 -7.55 -12.85
N ASP A 757 31.69 -6.94 -12.31
CA ASP A 757 31.83 -6.69 -10.88
C ASP A 757 30.99 -5.50 -10.39
N ASN A 758 31.00 -5.27 -9.07
CA ASN A 758 30.26 -4.17 -8.43
C ASN A 758 30.76 -2.77 -8.88
N ASN A 759 31.94 -2.66 -9.48
CA ASN A 759 32.51 -1.41 -10.01
C ASN A 759 32.22 -1.22 -11.50
N LEU A 760 31.31 -2.03 -12.06
CA LEU A 760 30.94 -2.02 -13.47
C LEU A 760 32.11 -2.34 -14.41
N LYS A 761 33.03 -3.22 -13.97
CA LYS A 761 34.15 -3.69 -14.79
C LYS A 761 34.08 -5.20 -15.02
N TRP A 762 34.52 -5.63 -16.20
CA TRP A 762 34.65 -7.05 -16.52
C TRP A 762 35.86 -7.66 -15.82
N GLN A 763 35.62 -8.67 -15.01
CA GLN A 763 36.66 -9.51 -14.42
C GLN A 763 36.75 -10.84 -15.18
N ARG A 764 37.93 -11.13 -15.74
CA ARG A 764 38.19 -12.43 -16.37
C ARG A 764 38.36 -13.49 -15.29
N LEU A 765 37.69 -14.63 -15.49
CA LEU A 765 37.83 -15.83 -14.66
C LEU A 765 38.72 -16.86 -15.38
N PRO A 766 39.38 -17.78 -14.64
CA PRO A 766 40.13 -18.87 -15.25
C PRO A 766 39.22 -19.80 -16.06
N GLY A 767 39.83 -20.61 -16.92
CA GLY A 767 39.12 -21.61 -17.73
C GLY A 767 38.53 -21.09 -19.05
N ALA A 768 37.81 -21.99 -19.73
CA ALA A 768 37.12 -21.70 -20.97
C ALA A 768 35.80 -22.45 -21.08
N ALA A 769 34.76 -21.77 -21.54
CA ALA A 769 33.40 -22.30 -21.65
C ALA A 769 32.80 -22.08 -23.05
N LYS A 770 31.73 -22.80 -23.34
CA LYS A 770 30.83 -22.61 -24.48
C LYS A 770 29.53 -21.93 -24.06
N ASP A 771 29.12 -22.13 -22.81
CA ASP A 771 27.88 -21.62 -22.25
C ASP A 771 27.99 -21.37 -20.75
N VAL A 772 27.16 -20.46 -20.24
CA VAL A 772 27.14 -20.05 -18.83
C VAL A 772 25.71 -19.88 -18.35
N ALA A 773 25.43 -20.36 -17.13
CA ALA A 773 24.15 -20.14 -16.46
C ALA A 773 24.37 -19.84 -14.98
N VAL A 774 23.63 -18.88 -14.42
CA VAL A 774 23.83 -18.38 -13.06
C VAL A 774 22.49 -18.03 -12.42
N ASP A 775 22.20 -18.66 -11.28
CA ASP A 775 20.98 -18.36 -10.51
C ASP A 775 21.32 -17.41 -9.32
N ALA A 776 21.92 -17.95 -8.25
CA ALA A 776 22.29 -17.18 -7.08
C ALA A 776 23.68 -16.56 -7.19
N ARG A 777 23.95 -15.49 -6.41
CA ARG A 777 25.26 -14.83 -6.32
C ARG A 777 26.38 -15.85 -6.09
N GLY A 778 27.23 -16.02 -7.10
CA GLY A 778 28.42 -16.88 -7.03
C GLY A 778 28.18 -18.36 -7.32
N ALA A 779 26.94 -18.77 -7.59
CA ALA A 779 26.59 -20.13 -8.01
C ALA A 779 26.49 -20.22 -9.54
N ALA A 780 27.57 -19.83 -10.23
CA ALA A 780 27.66 -19.88 -11.68
C ALA A 780 28.05 -21.29 -12.16
N TYR A 781 27.44 -21.75 -13.23
CA TYR A 781 27.75 -23.01 -13.88
C TYR A 781 28.14 -22.75 -15.32
N VAL A 782 29.04 -23.58 -15.85
CA VAL A 782 29.48 -23.48 -17.24
C VAL A 782 29.55 -24.85 -17.90
N VAL A 783 29.27 -24.85 -19.20
CA VAL A 783 29.67 -25.95 -20.09
C VAL A 783 31.06 -25.62 -20.62
N GLY A 784 32.07 -26.40 -20.21
CA GLY A 784 33.43 -26.26 -20.70
C GLY A 784 33.55 -26.53 -22.21
N THR A 785 34.65 -26.08 -22.82
CA THR A 785 34.88 -26.32 -24.27
C THR A 785 34.95 -27.81 -24.62
N SER A 786 35.33 -28.68 -23.68
CA SER A 786 35.31 -30.14 -23.81
C SER A 786 33.92 -30.78 -23.67
N GLY A 787 32.91 -30.02 -23.23
CA GLY A 787 31.55 -30.49 -22.95
C GLY A 787 31.27 -30.78 -21.46
N GLY A 788 32.30 -30.87 -20.62
CA GLY A 788 32.13 -31.10 -19.18
C GLY A 788 31.41 -29.95 -18.48
N VAL A 789 30.69 -30.24 -17.40
CA VAL A 789 29.97 -29.24 -16.60
C VAL A 789 30.76 -28.90 -15.35
N PHE A 790 30.86 -27.60 -15.04
CA PHE A 790 31.60 -27.09 -13.90
C PHE A 790 30.77 -26.06 -13.13
N VAL A 791 31.03 -25.94 -11.83
CA VAL A 791 30.46 -24.90 -10.94
C VAL A 791 31.57 -24.01 -10.40
N PHE A 792 31.29 -22.71 -10.32
CA PHE A 792 32.24 -21.74 -9.83
C PHE A 792 32.41 -21.85 -8.31
N ASN A 793 33.66 -21.98 -7.86
CA ASN A 793 34.04 -21.94 -6.47
C ASN A 793 34.58 -20.55 -6.13
N GLY A 794 33.74 -19.75 -5.46
CA GLY A 794 34.09 -18.37 -5.09
C GLY A 794 35.32 -18.26 -4.18
N THR A 795 35.61 -19.27 -3.35
CA THR A 795 36.77 -19.29 -2.44
C THR A 795 38.06 -19.54 -3.20
N LYS A 796 38.07 -20.51 -4.13
CA LYS A 796 39.23 -20.80 -4.99
C LYS A 796 39.41 -19.79 -6.12
N ARG A 797 38.35 -19.03 -6.42
CA ARG A 797 38.20 -18.25 -7.67
C ARG A 797 38.46 -19.10 -8.91
N ASP A 798 38.03 -20.36 -8.86
CA ASP A 798 38.24 -21.36 -9.91
C ASP A 798 37.01 -22.28 -10.03
N TRP A 799 37.04 -23.21 -10.98
CA TRP A 799 35.92 -24.07 -11.34
C TRP A 799 36.08 -25.48 -10.76
N ASP A 800 35.11 -25.90 -9.94
CA ASP A 800 35.00 -27.28 -9.50
C ASP A 800 34.22 -28.09 -10.54
N ARG A 801 34.77 -29.24 -10.93
CA ARG A 801 34.17 -30.12 -11.93
C ARG A 801 32.97 -30.87 -11.36
N ILE A 802 31.84 -30.83 -12.08
CA ILE A 802 30.63 -31.59 -11.75
C ILE A 802 30.55 -32.88 -12.57
N SER A 803 30.83 -32.79 -13.87
CA SER A 803 30.77 -33.94 -14.78
C SER A 803 31.82 -33.88 -15.88
N ASP A 804 32.24 -35.06 -16.33
CA ASP A 804 33.12 -35.30 -17.49
C ASP A 804 32.35 -35.65 -18.78
N ASP A 805 31.03 -35.52 -18.79
CA ASP A 805 30.21 -35.68 -19.99
C ASP A 805 30.77 -34.81 -21.13
N LYS A 806 31.15 -35.43 -22.25
CA LYS A 806 31.81 -34.73 -23.38
C LYS A 806 30.82 -34.18 -24.40
N ASP A 807 29.53 -34.29 -24.12
CA ASP A 807 28.45 -34.01 -25.05
C ASP A 807 27.57 -32.83 -24.62
N SER A 808 27.78 -32.20 -23.47
CA SER A 808 26.97 -31.02 -23.10
C SER A 808 27.27 -29.82 -24.02
N VAL A 809 26.24 -29.06 -24.36
CA VAL A 809 26.33 -27.87 -25.23
C VAL A 809 25.64 -26.63 -24.66
N ALA A 810 24.62 -26.81 -23.83
CA ALA A 810 23.93 -25.72 -23.14
C ALA A 810 23.61 -26.12 -21.69
N ILE A 811 23.48 -25.11 -20.82
CA ILE A 811 23.20 -25.28 -19.40
C ILE A 811 22.17 -24.26 -18.92
N GLY A 812 21.28 -24.68 -18.03
CA GLY A 812 20.29 -23.82 -17.39
C GLY A 812 20.23 -24.08 -15.90
N VAL A 813 20.20 -23.02 -15.10
CA VAL A 813 20.23 -23.09 -13.64
C VAL A 813 19.18 -22.16 -13.05
N GLY A 814 18.44 -22.63 -12.05
CA GLY A 814 17.36 -21.84 -11.44
C GLY A 814 16.52 -22.65 -10.46
N GLY A 815 16.04 -22.01 -9.39
CA GLY A 815 15.12 -22.63 -8.43
C GLY A 815 15.67 -23.89 -7.77
N GLY A 816 17.01 -23.98 -7.66
CA GLY A 816 17.74 -25.13 -7.14
C GLY A 816 17.82 -26.33 -8.10
N GLN A 817 17.65 -26.14 -9.40
CA GLN A 817 17.83 -27.16 -10.42
C GLN A 817 18.97 -26.79 -11.37
N VAL A 818 19.68 -27.80 -11.87
CA VAL A 818 20.70 -27.67 -12.91
C VAL A 818 20.31 -28.60 -14.05
N TRP A 819 20.25 -28.05 -15.25
CA TRP A 819 19.86 -28.74 -16.48
C TRP A 819 20.96 -28.63 -17.51
N ARG A 820 21.17 -29.69 -18.28
CA ARG A 820 22.05 -29.65 -19.45
C ARG A 820 21.35 -30.18 -20.68
N ILE A 821 21.82 -29.72 -21.83
CA ILE A 821 21.44 -30.21 -23.15
C ILE A 821 22.67 -30.85 -23.79
N SER A 822 22.51 -32.04 -24.35
CA SER A 822 23.57 -32.73 -25.08
C SER A 822 23.67 -32.27 -26.56
N LYS A 823 24.76 -32.66 -27.25
CA LYS A 823 24.95 -32.46 -28.70
C LYS A 823 23.85 -33.09 -29.55
N THR A 824 23.18 -34.13 -29.03
CA THR A 824 22.04 -34.81 -29.66
C THR A 824 20.70 -34.16 -29.30
N ASN A 825 20.72 -33.00 -28.64
CA ASN A 825 19.58 -32.25 -28.12
C ASN A 825 18.83 -32.96 -26.99
N GLU A 826 19.40 -33.98 -26.34
CA GLU A 826 18.75 -34.66 -25.22
C GLU A 826 18.84 -33.81 -23.95
N THR A 827 17.76 -33.78 -23.16
CA THR A 827 17.69 -32.99 -21.94
C THR A 827 17.99 -33.84 -20.71
N TYR A 828 18.82 -33.31 -19.81
CA TYR A 828 19.18 -33.97 -18.57
C TYR A 828 19.04 -33.03 -17.38
N GLN A 829 18.59 -33.58 -16.26
CA GLN A 829 18.51 -32.90 -14.98
C GLN A 829 19.56 -33.48 -14.02
N PHE A 830 20.30 -32.62 -13.33
CA PHE A 830 21.24 -33.04 -12.28
C PHE A 830 20.46 -33.43 -11.02
N ARG A 831 20.77 -34.61 -10.45
CA ARG A 831 20.11 -35.17 -9.25
C ARG A 831 21.06 -35.35 -8.09
#